data_AF-A0A7W1TZ72-F1
#
_entry.id   AF-A0A7W1TZ72-F1
#
_cell.length_a   1.000
_cell.length_b   1.000
_cell.length_c   1.000
_cell.angle_alpha   90.00
_cell.angle_beta   90.00
_cell.angle_gamma   90.00
#
_symmetry.space_group_name_H-M   'P 1'
#
loop_
_entity.id
_entity.type
_entity.pdbx_description
1 polymer ?
#
loop_
_entity_poly.entity_id
_entity_poly.type
_entity_poly.pdbx_seq_one_letter_code
_entity_poly.pdbx_strand_id
1 'polypeptide(L)'
;MKLLLCITIIFLSCCLPGYTDQEIIPTLKTRQPNWQFVVTETSPDGYPVAGVWLEPPSKTALKHVFLFPDGTPSIEIDVDSLNGNLTPHGVTIAYNADGRVEKIALYKNGKLDGPTKLLYPSGFLKTLSHYKNGVLEGEFATHFDNTGIEQKGQYKEAKRHGLWENYYRNGQLASRCSYENGLLMGELAEWYEDGSPKAMSYYINGLLHGQQEQIALTEYYPDRSTKHIANFRQGQLIGMDVHNHPNGKEASRTPYQNGKKQGRFREFDTDGKQIASGKFVDGIPVGDHLRKSSNGTVLYEAKYDPSGTLTEPIREYDENGKGFLEYLLVDNVPHGAFTEWYSNGQVKRRYQYLLGDLDGPQQEYSDQGQLTLRAAYKKGQKEGSCEAWFSNGIKKTEATYHQGSLHGTLRRWHENGKLQQTIDYEMGLLQGWKQEWNPQGVLLFYAQYAKNSPHGTIEERYDNDQLKRRAHYLDGKLDGLEEAFFASGKPQLRAYYVNGVIEGDFFTWFDSGAPHKEQHYQKGIPINQHREWFDNGQIATQMQYRQGKLHGEQQRFYSNGNKEALLTYSDGQLNGRKALWHIDGFLIEDAYYIADKIDGKHLLLQPNGREIISNYRNGVQEGIYQIYYPPSSVFGKIKALEGFFKNGLKEGEFTEYNEAGTKIASTFYKKGLQHGPATLYGNEGHLISTAEFQQDKLEGIAYDYFPNGNISRQVRFHNDEKEGEETTFFRNGKTATINTFENGKKQGPSKEWNENGVLLFEASYLADQRHGSFTKYDSQGKLLSQHTYANDQRIE
;
A
#
# COMPACT_ATOMS: atom_id res chain seq x y z
N MET A 1 10.94 -31.28 68.15
CA MET A 1 9.51 -31.11 68.50
C MET A 1 8.69 -31.77 67.39
N LYS A 2 8.06 -32.93 67.69
CA LYS A 2 6.87 -33.58 67.06
C LYS A 2 6.78 -33.61 65.50
N LEU A 3 6.46 -34.70 64.79
CA LEU A 3 5.70 -35.92 65.08
C LEU A 3 5.93 -36.98 63.95
N LEU A 4 5.64 -38.25 64.26
CA LEU A 4 5.65 -39.47 63.43
C LEU A 4 4.79 -39.44 62.16
N LEU A 5 5.14 -40.26 61.15
CA LEU A 5 4.30 -41.41 60.73
C LEU A 5 5.07 -42.44 59.87
N CYS A 6 5.10 -43.69 60.33
CA CYS A 6 5.34 -44.90 59.54
C CYS A 6 4.16 -45.14 58.60
N ILE A 7 4.40 -45.52 57.33
CA ILE A 7 3.51 -46.43 56.59
C ILE A 7 4.37 -47.38 55.73
N THR A 8 4.45 -48.60 56.21
CA THR A 8 4.62 -49.85 55.47
C THR A 8 3.51 -49.96 54.43
N ILE A 9 3.84 -50.10 53.13
CA ILE A 9 2.88 -50.57 52.13
C ILE A 9 3.26 -51.98 51.71
N ILE A 10 2.33 -52.87 52.02
CA ILE A 10 2.28 -54.31 51.83
C ILE A 10 2.19 -54.64 50.34
N PHE A 11 2.91 -55.69 49.94
CA PHE A 11 2.71 -56.44 48.70
C PHE A 11 1.23 -56.80 48.52
N LEU A 12 0.57 -56.27 47.48
CA LEU A 12 -0.58 -56.94 46.88
C LEU A 12 -0.14 -57.56 45.55
N SER A 13 0.14 -58.87 45.65
CA SER A 13 0.15 -59.81 44.55
C SER A 13 -1.23 -59.88 43.90
N CYS A 14 -1.39 -59.24 42.74
CA CYS A 14 -2.36 -59.66 41.74
C CYS A 14 -1.61 -60.54 40.73
N CYS A 15 -1.82 -61.84 40.84
CA CYS A 15 -1.38 -62.83 39.87
C CYS A 15 -1.99 -62.53 38.50
N LEU A 16 -1.18 -62.02 37.57
CA LEU A 16 -1.35 -62.29 36.15
C LEU A 16 -0.48 -63.51 35.81
N PRO A 17 -1.02 -64.57 35.23
CA PRO A 17 -0.25 -65.76 34.89
C PRO A 17 0.65 -65.45 33.69
N GLY A 18 1.95 -65.65 33.87
CA GLY A 18 2.91 -65.68 32.77
C GLY A 18 3.79 -64.44 32.63
N TYR A 19 4.51 -64.06 33.69
CA TYR A 19 5.86 -63.50 33.56
C TYR A 19 6.60 -63.72 34.89
N THR A 20 6.84 -65.00 35.19
CA THR A 20 7.83 -65.41 36.19
C THR A 20 9.19 -65.40 35.50
N ASP A 21 9.85 -64.27 35.54
CA ASP A 21 11.28 -64.24 35.80
C ASP A 21 11.60 -62.90 36.45
N GLN A 22 12.09 -62.97 37.68
CA GLN A 22 12.80 -61.87 38.31
C GLN A 22 14.10 -61.68 37.53
N GLU A 23 14.03 -61.15 36.31
CA GLU A 23 15.21 -60.54 35.71
C GLU A 23 15.62 -59.43 36.66
N ILE A 24 16.77 -59.63 37.30
CA ILE A 24 17.44 -58.61 38.11
C ILE A 24 17.66 -57.44 37.15
N ILE A 25 16.76 -56.46 37.18
CA ILE A 25 16.87 -55.28 36.35
C ILE A 25 18.16 -54.62 36.80
N PRO A 26 19.19 -54.54 35.93
CA PRO A 26 20.41 -53.87 36.32
C PRO A 26 20.01 -52.42 36.66
N THR A 27 20.32 -52.02 37.88
CA THR A 27 20.15 -50.65 38.35
C THR A 27 21.39 -49.85 37.99
N LEU A 28 21.24 -48.55 37.82
CA LEU A 28 22.39 -47.65 37.73
C LEU A 28 23.40 -47.93 38.85
N LYS A 29 24.70 -47.71 38.59
CA LYS A 29 25.74 -47.76 39.63
C LYS A 29 25.34 -46.84 40.80
N THR A 30 25.26 -47.40 42.02
CA THR A 30 24.83 -46.66 43.23
C THR A 30 25.88 -45.63 43.65
N ARG A 31 25.47 -44.36 43.75
CA ARG A 31 26.36 -43.25 44.15
C ARG A 31 26.95 -43.45 45.54
N GLN A 32 28.28 -43.36 45.66
CA GLN A 32 28.98 -43.41 46.94
C GLN A 32 29.29 -41.99 47.47
N PRO A 33 29.36 -41.78 48.79
CA PRO A 33 29.61 -40.46 49.39
C PRO A 33 30.95 -39.82 48.99
N ASN A 34 31.95 -40.63 48.66
CA ASN A 34 33.28 -40.19 48.27
C ASN A 34 33.40 -39.80 46.78
N TRP A 35 32.38 -40.04 45.95
CA TRP A 35 32.44 -39.68 44.53
C TRP A 35 32.45 -38.17 44.33
N GLN A 36 33.28 -37.72 43.40
CA GLN A 36 33.41 -36.31 43.05
C GLN A 36 32.67 -36.02 41.74
N PHE A 37 31.83 -34.99 41.73
CA PHE A 37 31.18 -34.51 40.51
C PHE A 37 32.05 -33.47 39.84
N VAL A 38 32.28 -33.63 38.54
CA VAL A 38 32.96 -32.64 37.70
C VAL A 38 32.01 -32.19 36.62
N VAL A 39 31.71 -30.89 36.57
CA VAL A 39 30.94 -30.29 35.47
C VAL A 39 31.81 -30.35 34.22
N THR A 40 31.29 -30.96 33.16
CA THR A 40 31.98 -31.10 31.87
C THR A 40 31.46 -30.12 30.83
N GLU A 41 30.20 -29.69 30.94
CA GLU A 41 29.58 -28.73 30.03
C GLU A 41 28.65 -27.78 30.78
N THR A 42 28.64 -26.51 30.34
CA THR A 42 27.74 -25.46 30.84
C THR A 42 26.95 -24.84 29.70
N SER A 43 25.71 -24.43 29.97
CA SER A 43 24.89 -23.65 29.04
C SER A 43 25.52 -22.28 28.76
N PRO A 44 25.07 -21.56 27.71
CA PRO A 44 25.50 -20.19 27.45
C PRO A 44 25.26 -19.22 28.62
N ASP A 45 24.25 -19.51 29.45
CA ASP A 45 23.90 -18.73 30.65
C ASP A 45 24.69 -19.16 31.90
N GLY A 46 25.62 -20.11 31.76
CA GLY A 46 26.54 -20.54 32.82
C GLY A 46 26.04 -21.67 33.72
N TYR A 47 24.88 -22.27 33.44
CA TYR A 47 24.34 -23.40 34.23
C TYR A 47 24.95 -24.73 33.77
N PRO A 48 25.26 -25.68 34.67
CA PRO A 48 25.78 -26.99 34.28
C PRO A 48 24.74 -27.78 33.48
N VAL A 49 25.10 -28.27 32.29
CA VAL A 49 24.24 -29.10 31.43
C VAL A 49 24.73 -30.54 31.31
N ALA A 50 26.00 -30.80 31.62
CA ALA A 50 26.54 -32.15 31.75
C ALA A 50 27.66 -32.22 32.81
N GLY A 51 27.82 -33.38 33.41
CA GLY A 51 28.92 -33.66 34.31
C GLY A 51 29.14 -35.14 34.58
N VAL A 52 30.33 -35.46 35.08
CA VAL A 52 30.79 -36.84 35.28
C VAL A 52 31.07 -37.08 36.76
N TRP A 53 30.59 -38.20 37.28
CA TRP A 53 30.97 -38.72 38.60
C TRP A 53 32.25 -39.53 38.49
N LEU A 54 33.27 -39.09 39.24
CA LEU A 54 34.58 -39.72 39.33
C LEU A 54 34.77 -40.38 40.70
N GLU A 55 35.50 -41.49 40.73
CA GLU A 55 35.95 -42.16 41.96
C GLU A 55 37.34 -41.64 42.39
N PRO A 56 37.53 -41.05 43.58
CA PRO A 56 38.86 -40.68 44.07
C PRO A 56 39.60 -41.85 44.73
N PRO A 57 40.95 -41.89 44.69
CA PRO A 57 41.87 -40.95 44.04
C PRO A 57 42.14 -41.27 42.55
N SER A 58 41.64 -42.39 42.05
CA SER A 58 41.89 -42.89 40.67
C SER A 58 41.36 -41.95 39.59
N LYS A 59 40.37 -41.11 39.93
CA LYS A 59 39.60 -40.25 39.01
C LYS A 59 38.94 -41.05 37.88
N THR A 60 38.61 -42.32 38.12
CA THR A 60 37.89 -43.15 37.16
C THR A 60 36.47 -42.64 37.00
N ALA A 61 36.04 -42.40 35.77
CA ALA A 61 34.65 -42.02 35.49
C ALA A 61 33.73 -43.22 35.62
N LEU A 62 32.68 -43.06 36.42
CA LEU A 62 31.72 -44.11 36.72
C LEU A 62 30.35 -43.85 36.11
N LYS A 63 29.94 -42.59 36.07
CA LYS A 63 28.63 -42.17 35.56
C LYS A 63 28.72 -40.83 34.86
N HIS A 64 28.14 -40.72 33.68
CA HIS A 64 27.93 -39.46 32.97
C HIS A 64 26.47 -39.03 33.14
N VAL A 65 26.25 -37.76 33.48
CA VAL A 65 24.92 -37.22 33.76
C VAL A 65 24.70 -35.98 32.92
N PHE A 66 23.59 -35.95 32.18
CA PHE A 66 23.05 -34.77 31.53
C PHE A 66 21.94 -34.18 32.40
N LEU A 67 21.83 -32.85 32.42
CA LEU A 67 20.92 -32.13 33.31
C LEU A 67 19.89 -31.33 32.51
N PHE A 68 18.68 -31.21 33.06
CA PHE A 68 17.71 -30.20 32.67
C PHE A 68 18.15 -28.81 33.14
N PRO A 69 17.56 -27.71 32.60
CA PRO A 69 17.89 -26.35 33.03
C PRO A 69 17.68 -26.08 34.53
N ASP A 70 16.80 -26.83 35.19
CA ASP A 70 16.55 -26.73 36.65
C ASP A 70 17.59 -27.48 37.50
N GLY A 71 18.57 -28.15 36.86
CA GLY A 71 19.63 -28.91 37.50
C GLY A 71 19.27 -30.35 37.86
N THR A 72 18.07 -30.82 37.52
CA THR A 72 17.68 -32.23 37.71
C THR A 72 18.24 -33.12 36.58
N PRO A 73 18.52 -34.41 36.80
CA PRO A 73 19.03 -35.29 35.75
C PRO A 73 18.02 -35.50 34.61
N SER A 74 18.45 -35.24 33.37
CA SER A 74 17.72 -35.61 32.16
C SER A 74 18.14 -36.98 31.65
N ILE A 75 19.42 -37.34 31.77
CA ILE A 75 19.93 -38.67 31.44
C ILE A 75 21.04 -39.04 32.41
N GLU A 76 20.98 -40.25 32.96
CA GLU A 76 22.06 -40.87 33.72
C GLU A 76 22.59 -42.10 32.97
N ILE A 77 23.91 -42.15 32.77
CA ILE A 77 24.59 -43.18 31.98
C ILE A 77 25.68 -43.80 32.83
N ASP A 78 25.63 -45.11 33.08
CA ASP A 78 26.79 -45.86 33.55
C ASP A 78 27.83 -45.92 32.42
N VAL A 79 29.05 -45.47 32.72
CA VAL A 79 30.15 -45.41 31.75
C VAL A 79 31.36 -46.19 32.25
N ASP A 80 32.19 -46.61 31.30
CA ASP A 80 33.56 -47.06 31.50
C ASP A 80 34.50 -46.32 30.51
N SER A 81 35.81 -46.35 30.75
CA SER A 81 36.80 -45.78 29.83
C SER A 81 37.28 -46.84 28.85
N LEU A 82 36.94 -46.67 27.56
CA LEU A 82 37.40 -47.53 26.47
C LEU A 82 38.16 -46.65 25.47
N ASN A 83 39.42 -47.01 25.19
CA ASN A 83 40.32 -46.26 24.29
C ASN A 83 40.45 -44.76 24.63
N GLY A 84 40.39 -44.41 25.92
CA GLY A 84 40.49 -43.02 26.39
C GLY A 84 39.19 -42.22 26.31
N ASN A 85 38.10 -42.79 25.78
CA ASN A 85 36.79 -42.14 25.68
C ASN A 85 35.80 -42.70 26.70
N LEU A 86 34.98 -41.81 27.29
CA LEU A 86 33.85 -42.20 28.12
C LEU A 86 32.82 -42.90 27.24
N THR A 87 32.64 -44.20 27.48
CA THR A 87 31.79 -45.05 26.65
C THR A 87 30.67 -45.64 27.50
N PRO A 88 29.40 -45.57 27.08
CA PRO A 88 28.29 -46.21 27.79
C PRO A 88 28.53 -47.71 27.99
N HIS A 89 28.54 -48.15 29.24
CA HIS A 89 28.75 -49.55 29.62
C HIS A 89 28.00 -49.80 30.94
N GLY A 90 26.85 -50.47 30.84
CA GLY A 90 25.87 -50.62 31.91
C GLY A 90 24.55 -49.93 31.59
N VAL A 91 23.86 -49.48 32.63
CA VAL A 91 22.49 -48.98 32.52
C VAL A 91 22.49 -47.51 32.13
N THR A 92 21.56 -47.15 31.25
CA THR A 92 21.22 -45.76 30.95
C THR A 92 19.76 -45.53 31.29
N ILE A 93 19.47 -44.49 32.07
CA ILE A 93 18.12 -44.05 32.39
C ILE A 93 17.94 -42.63 31.86
N ALA A 94 16.92 -42.41 31.04
CA ALA A 94 16.49 -41.09 30.62
C ALA A 94 15.18 -40.72 31.34
N TYR A 95 15.09 -39.46 31.74
CA TYR A 95 13.98 -38.89 32.49
C TYR A 95 13.26 -37.83 31.65
N ASN A 96 11.96 -37.65 31.87
CA ASN A 96 11.23 -36.50 31.36
C ASN A 96 11.43 -35.27 32.25
N ALA A 97 10.93 -34.11 31.81
CA ALA A 97 11.02 -32.85 32.56
C ALA A 97 10.32 -32.90 33.94
N ASP A 98 9.39 -33.84 34.17
CA ASP A 98 8.74 -34.05 35.47
C ASP A 98 9.53 -35.01 36.39
N GLY A 99 10.72 -35.45 35.96
CA GLY A 99 11.61 -36.36 36.71
C GLY A 99 11.20 -37.84 36.66
N ARG A 100 10.26 -38.24 35.79
CA ARG A 100 9.84 -39.64 35.61
C ARG A 100 10.68 -40.35 34.55
N VAL A 101 10.93 -41.64 34.74
CA VAL A 101 11.72 -42.44 33.79
C VAL A 101 10.95 -42.63 32.47
N GLU A 102 11.56 -42.21 31.36
CA GLU A 102 11.03 -42.44 30.00
C GLU A 102 11.71 -43.62 29.31
N LYS A 103 12.99 -43.87 29.60
CA LYS A 103 13.76 -44.92 28.93
C LYS A 103 14.76 -45.57 29.88
N ILE A 104 14.83 -46.89 29.83
CA ILE A 104 15.88 -47.70 30.45
C ILE A 104 16.53 -48.49 29.32
N ALA A 105 17.84 -48.36 29.15
CA ALA A 105 18.59 -49.07 28.11
C ALA A 105 19.86 -49.69 28.69
N LEU A 106 20.19 -50.89 28.23
CA LEU A 106 21.43 -51.57 28.61
C LEU A 106 22.45 -51.43 27.48
N TYR A 107 23.65 -50.97 27.84
CA TYR A 107 24.76 -50.82 26.93
C TYR A 107 25.93 -51.72 27.32
N LYS A 108 26.61 -52.26 26.31
CA LYS A 108 27.90 -52.94 26.45
C LYS A 108 28.85 -52.37 25.40
N ASN A 109 29.94 -51.78 25.86
CA ASN A 109 30.97 -51.15 25.00
C ASN A 109 30.37 -50.15 23.99
N GLY A 110 29.44 -49.31 24.45
CA GLY A 110 28.82 -48.23 23.66
C GLY A 110 27.69 -48.67 22.73
N LYS A 111 27.35 -49.97 22.69
CA LYS A 111 26.24 -50.49 21.87
C LYS A 111 25.12 -51.03 22.75
N LEU A 112 23.88 -50.88 22.31
CA LEU A 112 22.73 -51.49 22.98
C LEU A 112 22.90 -53.01 23.02
N ASP A 113 22.83 -53.60 24.20
CA ASP A 113 23.05 -55.04 24.40
C ASP A 113 22.23 -55.46 25.62
N GLY A 114 21.14 -56.18 25.39
CA GLY A 114 20.13 -56.57 26.37
C GLY A 114 18.79 -55.85 26.21
N PRO A 115 17.91 -55.94 27.23
CA PRO A 115 16.57 -55.37 27.19
C PRO A 115 16.60 -53.84 27.28
N THR A 116 15.85 -53.19 26.41
CA THR A 116 15.57 -51.75 26.40
C THR A 116 14.08 -51.53 26.60
N LYS A 117 13.73 -50.71 27.59
CA LYS A 117 12.36 -50.35 27.94
C LYS A 117 12.13 -48.87 27.62
N LEU A 118 11.06 -48.59 26.91
CA LEU A 118 10.50 -47.26 26.75
C LEU A 118 9.21 -47.21 27.56
N LEU A 119 8.95 -46.12 28.27
CA LEU A 119 7.77 -45.93 29.10
C LEU A 119 6.96 -44.73 28.61
N TYR A 120 5.66 -44.76 28.89
CA TYR A 120 4.79 -43.59 28.74
C TYR A 120 5.03 -42.57 29.87
N PRO A 121 4.63 -41.31 29.72
CA PRO A 121 4.65 -40.33 30.82
C PRO A 121 3.88 -40.77 32.09
N SER A 122 2.90 -41.67 31.90
CA SER A 122 2.15 -42.34 32.97
C SER A 122 2.98 -43.32 33.80
N GLY A 123 4.15 -43.74 33.30
CA GLY A 123 5.04 -44.73 33.92
C GLY A 123 4.77 -46.18 33.51
N PHE A 124 3.77 -46.43 32.66
CA PHE A 124 3.52 -47.77 32.11
C PHE A 124 4.50 -48.09 30.98
N LEU A 125 4.86 -49.37 30.86
CA LEU A 125 5.72 -49.86 29.77
C LEU A 125 5.06 -49.56 28.43
N LYS A 126 5.78 -48.89 27.53
CA LYS A 126 5.35 -48.59 26.15
C LYS A 126 5.94 -49.59 25.17
N THR A 127 7.23 -49.90 25.34
CA THR A 127 7.94 -50.82 24.44
C THR A 127 9.01 -51.58 25.20
N LEU A 128 9.07 -52.88 24.99
CA LEU A 128 10.20 -53.75 25.33
C LEU A 128 10.88 -54.19 24.04
N SER A 129 12.19 -54.04 23.98
CA SER A 129 13.00 -54.41 22.82
C SER A 129 14.31 -55.04 23.27
N HIS A 130 14.70 -56.15 22.67
CA HIS A 130 15.99 -56.79 22.95
C HIS A 130 17.01 -56.47 21.87
N TYR A 131 18.19 -56.03 22.30
CA TYR A 131 19.31 -55.74 21.41
C TYR A 131 20.48 -56.68 21.70
N LYS A 132 21.29 -56.97 20.69
CA LYS A 132 22.55 -57.68 20.81
C LYS A 132 23.57 -56.99 19.91
N ASN A 133 24.66 -56.50 20.48
CA ASN A 133 25.68 -55.72 19.79
C ASN A 133 25.11 -54.55 18.93
N GLY A 134 24.05 -53.89 19.41
CA GLY A 134 23.40 -52.76 18.75
C GLY A 134 22.33 -53.13 17.72
N VAL A 135 22.10 -54.41 17.46
CA VAL A 135 21.09 -54.90 16.51
C VAL A 135 19.87 -55.42 17.27
N LEU A 136 18.67 -55.09 16.84
CA LEU A 136 17.42 -55.58 17.42
C LEU A 136 17.31 -57.10 17.16
N GLU A 137 17.40 -57.91 18.22
CA GLU A 137 17.44 -59.37 18.17
C GLU A 137 16.84 -59.93 19.46
N GLY A 138 15.80 -60.74 19.32
CA GLY A 138 15.05 -61.32 20.44
C GLY A 138 13.62 -60.77 20.56
N GLU A 139 13.07 -60.81 21.77
CA GLU A 139 11.67 -60.47 22.02
C GLU A 139 11.41 -58.97 21.84
N PHE A 140 10.25 -58.67 21.27
CA PHE A 140 9.73 -57.33 21.10
C PHE A 140 8.25 -57.29 21.46
N ALA A 141 7.86 -56.28 22.24
CA ALA A 141 6.46 -56.01 22.53
C ALA A 141 6.20 -54.51 22.68
N THR A 142 5.07 -54.04 22.15
CA THR A 142 4.50 -52.73 22.52
C THR A 142 3.21 -52.94 23.30
N HIS A 143 2.88 -51.96 24.13
CA HIS A 143 1.72 -52.00 25.01
C HIS A 143 0.93 -50.71 24.83
N PHE A 144 -0.38 -50.79 25.02
CA PHE A 144 -1.23 -49.60 25.05
C PHE A 144 -1.00 -48.80 26.35
N ASP A 145 -1.18 -47.47 26.31
CA ASP A 145 -1.11 -46.65 27.53
C ASP A 145 -2.19 -47.11 28.53
N ASN A 146 -1.75 -47.51 29.73
CA ASN A 146 -2.53 -48.09 30.83
C ASN A 146 -3.24 -49.43 30.57
N THR A 147 -3.04 -50.09 29.42
CA THR A 147 -3.74 -51.35 29.06
C THR A 147 -2.77 -52.36 28.47
N GLY A 148 -3.20 -53.61 28.23
CA GLY A 148 -2.32 -54.75 27.90
C GLY A 148 -1.47 -54.61 26.63
N ILE A 149 -0.91 -55.73 26.17
CA ILE A 149 -0.05 -55.80 24.98
C ILE A 149 -0.82 -55.33 23.74
N GLU A 150 -0.19 -54.47 22.93
CA GLU A 150 -0.69 -54.01 21.62
C GLU A 150 -0.18 -54.91 20.51
N GLN A 151 1.11 -55.24 20.54
CA GLN A 151 1.71 -56.22 19.64
C GLN A 151 2.88 -56.90 20.31
N LYS A 152 3.15 -58.13 19.90
CA LYS A 152 4.35 -58.86 20.30
C LYS A 152 4.84 -59.77 19.18
N GLY A 153 6.14 -60.01 19.19
CA GLY A 153 6.81 -60.92 18.27
C GLY A 153 8.30 -60.95 18.53
N GLN A 154 9.04 -61.46 17.55
CA GLN A 154 10.49 -61.57 17.64
C GLN A 154 11.17 -60.87 16.46
N TYR A 155 12.35 -60.34 16.73
CA TYR A 155 13.28 -59.86 15.72
C TYR A 155 14.49 -60.78 15.63
N LYS A 156 14.99 -60.99 14.42
CA LYS A 156 16.28 -61.61 14.14
C LYS A 156 17.00 -60.74 13.12
N GLU A 157 18.21 -60.31 13.42
CA GLU A 157 18.98 -59.38 12.57
C GLU A 157 18.18 -58.13 12.15
N ALA A 158 17.47 -57.53 13.12
CA ALA A 158 16.59 -56.37 12.92
C ALA A 158 15.41 -56.58 11.94
N LYS A 159 15.08 -57.81 11.55
CA LYS A 159 13.90 -58.15 10.75
C LYS A 159 12.90 -58.95 11.58
N ARG A 160 11.60 -58.75 11.36
CA ARG A 160 10.54 -59.56 11.97
C ARG A 160 10.77 -61.04 11.66
N HIS A 161 10.68 -61.88 12.68
CA HIS A 161 10.86 -63.32 12.55
C HIS A 161 9.88 -64.06 13.47
N GLY A 162 9.44 -65.24 13.05
CA GLY A 162 8.52 -66.07 13.82
C GLY A 162 7.10 -65.47 13.90
N LEU A 163 6.37 -65.87 14.94
CA LEU A 163 4.97 -65.49 15.14
C LEU A 163 4.86 -64.04 15.63
N TRP A 164 3.95 -63.29 15.00
CA TRP A 164 3.58 -61.93 15.37
C TRP A 164 2.10 -61.86 15.65
N GLU A 165 1.75 -61.29 16.79
CA GLU A 165 0.38 -61.12 17.27
C GLU A 165 0.12 -59.64 17.54
N ASN A 166 -0.99 -59.12 17.02
CA ASN A 166 -1.49 -57.78 17.31
C ASN A 166 -2.83 -57.89 18.01
N TYR A 167 -3.12 -56.98 18.93
CA TYR A 167 -4.30 -57.00 19.77
C TYR A 167 -5.07 -55.68 19.70
N TYR A 168 -6.38 -55.76 19.90
CA TYR A 168 -7.21 -54.61 20.19
C TYR A 168 -7.03 -54.16 21.64
N ARG A 169 -7.42 -52.92 21.96
CA ARG A 169 -7.34 -52.37 23.32
C ARG A 169 -8.20 -53.16 24.33
N ASN A 170 -9.23 -53.85 23.86
CA ASN A 170 -10.06 -54.76 24.67
C ASN A 170 -9.38 -56.11 24.99
N GLY A 171 -8.16 -56.36 24.49
CA GLY A 171 -7.38 -57.58 24.70
C GLY A 171 -7.66 -58.71 23.71
N GLN A 172 -8.63 -58.55 22.81
CA GLN A 172 -8.89 -59.53 21.75
C GLN A 172 -7.82 -59.47 20.66
N LEU A 173 -7.54 -60.62 20.04
CA LEU A 173 -6.55 -60.74 18.97
C LEU A 173 -7.06 -60.03 17.71
N ALA A 174 -6.32 -59.05 17.20
CA ALA A 174 -6.65 -58.32 15.98
C ALA A 174 -6.06 -58.99 14.74
N SER A 175 -4.83 -59.50 14.85
CA SER A 175 -4.22 -60.31 13.79
C SER A 175 -3.10 -61.21 14.29
N ARG A 176 -2.84 -62.27 13.54
CA ARG A 176 -1.77 -63.23 13.78
C ARG A 176 -1.16 -63.65 12.44
N CYS A 177 0.16 -63.60 12.36
CA CYS A 177 0.91 -64.03 11.18
C CYS A 177 2.32 -64.48 11.53
N SER A 178 3.00 -65.13 10.59
CA SER A 178 4.40 -65.50 10.73
C SER A 178 5.27 -64.75 9.74
N TYR A 179 6.48 -64.39 10.17
CA TYR A 179 7.50 -63.76 9.33
C TYR A 179 8.74 -64.63 9.21
N GLU A 180 9.27 -64.72 7.99
CA GLU A 180 10.58 -65.31 7.70
C GLU A 180 11.43 -64.25 6.99
N ASN A 181 12.59 -63.91 7.56
CA ASN A 181 13.47 -62.84 7.06
C ASN A 181 12.76 -61.49 6.79
N GLY A 182 11.77 -61.14 7.63
CA GLY A 182 10.98 -59.90 7.49
C GLY A 182 9.83 -59.96 6.48
N LEU A 183 9.63 -61.07 5.77
CA LEU A 183 8.54 -61.26 4.82
C LEU A 183 7.45 -62.15 5.44
N LEU A 184 6.18 -61.82 5.17
CA LEU A 184 5.05 -62.67 5.57
C LEU A 184 5.18 -64.07 4.95
N MET A 185 5.00 -65.09 5.78
CA MET A 185 5.07 -66.49 5.37
C MET A 185 3.95 -67.27 6.05
N GLY A 186 3.16 -67.99 5.25
CA GLY A 186 2.02 -68.77 5.71
C GLY A 186 0.76 -67.93 5.90
N GLU A 187 -0.07 -68.35 6.86
CA GLU A 187 -1.39 -67.77 7.10
C GLU A 187 -1.30 -66.45 7.88
N LEU A 188 -1.99 -65.43 7.38
CA LEU A 188 -2.37 -64.22 8.10
C LEU A 188 -3.87 -64.31 8.39
N ALA A 189 -4.18 -64.38 9.69
CA ALA A 189 -5.53 -64.34 10.21
C ALA A 189 -5.79 -62.97 10.83
N GLU A 190 -6.92 -62.37 10.49
CA GLU A 190 -7.40 -61.10 11.03
C GLU A 190 -8.80 -61.27 11.59
N TRP A 191 -9.09 -60.56 12.69
CA TRP A 191 -10.39 -60.57 13.35
C TRP A 191 -10.91 -59.14 13.51
N TYR A 192 -12.23 -59.02 13.67
CA TYR A 192 -12.87 -57.81 14.14
C TYR A 192 -12.71 -57.67 15.67
N GLU A 193 -13.05 -56.50 16.21
CA GLU A 193 -12.94 -56.21 17.65
C GLU A 193 -13.91 -57.04 18.53
N ASP A 194 -14.92 -57.68 17.93
CA ASP A 194 -15.82 -58.62 18.59
C ASP A 194 -15.33 -60.08 18.54
N GLY A 195 -14.19 -60.33 17.88
CA GLY A 195 -13.54 -61.63 17.73
C GLY A 195 -14.06 -62.47 16.56
N SER A 196 -14.99 -61.95 15.76
CA SER A 196 -15.39 -62.58 14.50
C SER A 196 -14.26 -62.51 13.46
N PRO A 197 -14.08 -63.54 12.61
CA PRO A 197 -13.06 -63.51 11.57
C PRO A 197 -13.35 -62.37 10.58
N LYS A 198 -12.32 -61.61 10.23
CA LYS A 198 -12.37 -60.49 9.28
C LYS A 198 -11.77 -60.86 7.94
N ALA A 199 -10.60 -61.48 7.97
CA ALA A 199 -9.92 -61.96 6.77
C ALA A 199 -8.98 -63.12 7.09
N MET A 200 -8.87 -64.05 6.15
CA MET A 200 -7.89 -65.12 6.14
C MET A 200 -7.14 -65.03 4.81
N SER A 201 -5.81 -64.93 4.89
CA SER A 201 -4.98 -64.84 3.70
C SER A 201 -3.71 -65.67 3.84
N TYR A 202 -3.16 -66.11 2.71
CA TYR A 202 -1.97 -66.95 2.69
C TYR A 202 -0.86 -66.33 1.83
N TYR A 203 0.34 -66.26 2.40
CA TYR A 203 1.51 -65.62 1.79
C TYR A 203 2.67 -66.59 1.64
N ILE A 204 3.40 -66.46 0.53
CA ILE A 204 4.72 -67.07 0.35
C ILE A 204 5.69 -65.95 -0.02
N ASN A 205 6.73 -65.76 0.78
CA ASN A 205 7.72 -64.68 0.60
C ASN A 205 7.10 -63.29 0.44
N GLY A 206 6.06 -62.99 1.23
CA GLY A 206 5.37 -61.69 1.23
C GLY A 206 4.35 -61.49 0.11
N LEU A 207 4.13 -62.46 -0.78
CA LEU A 207 3.14 -62.36 -1.86
C LEU A 207 1.95 -63.31 -1.61
N LEU A 208 0.73 -62.83 -1.85
CA LEU A 208 -0.48 -63.65 -1.78
C LEU A 208 -0.34 -64.87 -2.71
N HIS A 209 -0.61 -66.06 -2.18
CA HIS A 209 -0.40 -67.30 -2.89
C HIS A 209 -1.35 -68.38 -2.37
N GLY A 210 -2.19 -68.95 -3.23
CA GLY A 210 -3.03 -70.10 -2.89
C GLY A 210 -2.39 -71.40 -3.35
N GLN A 211 -2.65 -72.49 -2.62
CA GLN A 211 -2.13 -73.83 -2.93
C GLN A 211 -3.27 -74.84 -2.98
N GLN A 212 -3.40 -75.57 -4.09
CA GLN A 212 -4.42 -76.64 -4.28
C GLN A 212 -5.84 -76.18 -3.87
N GLU A 213 -6.36 -76.67 -2.74
CA GLU A 213 -7.69 -76.36 -2.19
C GLU A 213 -7.70 -75.13 -1.26
N GLN A 214 -6.53 -74.59 -0.89
CA GLN A 214 -6.40 -73.40 -0.06
C GLN A 214 -6.48 -72.12 -0.90
N ILE A 215 -7.54 -71.35 -0.67
CA ILE A 215 -7.76 -70.04 -1.30
C ILE A 215 -6.81 -69.02 -0.66
N ALA A 216 -6.17 -68.20 -1.50
CA ALA A 216 -5.21 -67.20 -1.04
C ALA A 216 -5.81 -66.07 -0.20
N LEU A 217 -7.06 -65.65 -0.46
CA LEU A 217 -7.76 -64.61 0.29
C LEU A 217 -9.24 -64.96 0.45
N THR A 218 -9.72 -64.89 1.69
CA THR A 218 -11.13 -64.88 2.04
C THR A 218 -11.39 -63.76 3.04
N GLU A 219 -12.25 -62.81 2.70
CA GLU A 219 -12.75 -61.78 3.61
C GLU A 219 -14.17 -62.10 4.04
N TYR A 220 -14.53 -61.66 5.24
CA TYR A 220 -15.84 -61.88 5.83
C TYR A 220 -16.49 -60.56 6.24
N TYR A 221 -17.82 -60.55 6.31
CA TYR A 221 -18.57 -59.56 7.06
C TYR A 221 -18.58 -59.90 8.56
N PRO A 222 -18.95 -58.97 9.46
CA PRO A 222 -19.03 -59.25 10.90
C PRO A 222 -19.98 -60.40 11.28
N ASP A 223 -21.01 -60.67 10.46
CA ASP A 223 -21.92 -61.80 10.63
C ASP A 223 -21.33 -63.15 10.16
N ARG A 224 -20.05 -63.17 9.77
CA ARG A 224 -19.27 -64.30 9.25
C ARG A 224 -19.68 -64.79 7.87
N SER A 225 -20.61 -64.11 7.19
CA SER A 225 -20.86 -64.37 5.78
C SER A 225 -19.65 -63.92 4.95
N THR A 226 -19.33 -64.67 3.89
CA THR A 226 -18.17 -64.37 3.06
C THR A 226 -18.42 -63.12 2.23
N LYS A 227 -17.51 -62.14 2.31
CA LYS A 227 -17.55 -60.87 1.58
C LYS A 227 -16.80 -60.93 0.26
N HIS A 228 -15.61 -61.53 0.27
CA HIS A 228 -14.72 -61.55 -0.88
C HIS A 228 -13.88 -62.82 -0.87
N ILE A 229 -13.74 -63.44 -2.05
CA ILE A 229 -12.95 -64.64 -2.26
C ILE A 229 -12.12 -64.42 -3.51
N ALA A 230 -10.81 -64.55 -3.38
CA ALA A 230 -9.88 -64.40 -4.49
C ALA A 230 -8.70 -65.35 -4.34
N ASN A 231 -8.27 -65.93 -5.45
CA ASN A 231 -7.07 -66.75 -5.48
C ASN A 231 -5.93 -66.02 -6.21
N PHE A 232 -4.70 -66.28 -5.75
CA PHE A 232 -3.50 -65.61 -6.24
C PHE A 232 -2.38 -66.63 -6.45
N ARG A 233 -1.51 -66.37 -7.41
CA ARG A 233 -0.24 -67.08 -7.59
C ARG A 233 0.86 -66.05 -7.69
N GLN A 234 1.73 -66.01 -6.68
CA GLN A 234 2.82 -65.02 -6.60
C GLN A 234 2.31 -63.57 -6.75
N GLY A 235 1.22 -63.23 -6.05
CA GLY A 235 0.61 -61.90 -6.07
C GLY A 235 -0.25 -61.58 -7.30
N GLN A 236 -0.26 -62.42 -8.33
CA GLN A 236 -1.13 -62.25 -9.50
C GLN A 236 -2.45 -62.98 -9.29
N LEU A 237 -3.56 -62.28 -9.52
CA LEU A 237 -4.89 -62.85 -9.41
C LEU A 237 -5.09 -63.99 -10.44
N ILE A 238 -5.62 -65.12 -10.00
CA ILE A 238 -5.93 -66.28 -10.84
C ILE A 238 -7.28 -66.87 -10.46
N GLY A 239 -7.97 -67.47 -11.43
CA GLY A 239 -9.27 -68.09 -11.18
C GLY A 239 -10.36 -67.05 -11.00
N MET A 240 -11.36 -67.34 -10.15
CA MET A 240 -12.48 -66.44 -9.94
C MET A 240 -12.20 -65.47 -8.80
N ASP A 241 -12.39 -64.19 -9.07
CA ASP A 241 -12.56 -63.13 -8.08
C ASP A 241 -14.05 -62.95 -7.82
N VAL A 242 -14.50 -63.22 -6.59
CA VAL A 242 -15.92 -63.26 -6.23
C VAL A 242 -16.17 -62.32 -5.06
N HIS A 243 -17.06 -61.37 -5.25
CA HIS A 243 -17.57 -60.51 -4.18
C HIS A 243 -19.01 -60.87 -3.90
N ASN A 244 -19.41 -60.86 -2.63
CA ASN A 244 -20.79 -61.08 -2.21
C ASN A 244 -21.37 -59.82 -1.56
N HIS A 245 -22.68 -59.72 -1.55
CA HIS A 245 -23.46 -58.78 -0.76
C HIS A 245 -23.49 -59.22 0.72
N PRO A 246 -23.82 -58.31 1.67
CA PRO A 246 -23.96 -58.67 3.09
C PRO A 246 -24.99 -59.77 3.38
N ASN A 247 -25.95 -60.00 2.48
CA ASN A 247 -26.94 -61.07 2.61
C ASN A 247 -26.43 -62.44 2.11
N GLY A 248 -25.14 -62.54 1.75
CA GLY A 248 -24.50 -63.75 1.27
C GLY A 248 -24.72 -64.09 -0.21
N LYS A 249 -25.55 -63.33 -0.94
CA LYS A 249 -25.70 -63.49 -2.40
C LYS A 249 -24.50 -62.90 -3.12
N GLU A 250 -24.13 -63.49 -4.25
CA GLU A 250 -23.03 -62.99 -5.09
C GLU A 250 -23.35 -61.56 -5.59
N ALA A 251 -22.39 -60.65 -5.48
CA ALA A 251 -22.45 -59.28 -5.98
C ALA A 251 -21.69 -59.14 -7.31
N SER A 252 -20.55 -59.82 -7.42
CA SER A 252 -19.84 -59.92 -8.69
C SER A 252 -18.98 -61.16 -8.76
N ARG A 253 -18.75 -61.61 -9.99
CA ARG A 253 -17.70 -62.57 -10.30
C ARG A 253 -16.94 -62.14 -11.54
N THR A 254 -15.62 -62.15 -11.42
CA THR A 254 -14.73 -61.83 -12.53
C THR A 254 -13.67 -62.91 -12.65
N PRO A 255 -13.56 -63.57 -13.81
CA PRO A 255 -12.50 -64.53 -14.05
C PRO A 255 -11.18 -63.83 -14.40
N TYR A 256 -10.06 -64.32 -13.86
CA TYR A 256 -8.71 -63.81 -14.10
C TYR A 256 -7.72 -64.92 -14.47
N GLN A 257 -6.77 -64.57 -15.34
CA GLN A 257 -5.62 -65.38 -15.69
C GLN A 257 -4.38 -64.49 -15.67
N ASN A 258 -3.37 -64.86 -14.85
CA ASN A 258 -2.12 -64.13 -14.69
C ASN A 258 -2.33 -62.62 -14.41
N GLY A 259 -3.29 -62.27 -13.55
CA GLY A 259 -3.61 -60.90 -13.17
C GLY A 259 -4.48 -60.12 -14.17
N LYS A 260 -4.81 -60.68 -15.34
CA LYS A 260 -5.68 -60.03 -16.35
C LYS A 260 -7.07 -60.64 -16.36
N LYS A 261 -8.11 -59.82 -16.56
CA LYS A 261 -9.51 -60.28 -16.71
C LYS A 261 -9.61 -61.22 -17.93
N GLN A 262 -10.24 -62.38 -17.77
CA GLN A 262 -10.26 -63.45 -18.76
C GLN A 262 -11.59 -64.21 -18.77
N GLY A 263 -12.43 -64.00 -19.77
CA GLY A 263 -13.74 -64.64 -19.88
C GLY A 263 -14.87 -63.68 -19.51
N ARG A 264 -16.05 -64.22 -19.16
CA ARG A 264 -17.24 -63.42 -18.86
C ARG A 264 -17.28 -63.00 -17.39
N PHE A 265 -17.33 -61.70 -17.13
CA PHE A 265 -17.66 -61.17 -15.81
C PHE A 265 -19.18 -60.98 -15.67
N ARG A 266 -19.66 -61.02 -14.45
CA ARG A 266 -21.07 -60.76 -14.11
C ARG A 266 -21.15 -59.97 -12.81
N GLU A 267 -22.12 -59.07 -12.73
CA GLU A 267 -22.49 -58.37 -11.51
C GLU A 267 -23.98 -58.56 -11.26
N PHE A 268 -24.36 -58.58 -9.99
CA PHE A 268 -25.70 -58.87 -9.52
C PHE A 268 -26.12 -57.84 -8.48
N ASP A 269 -27.42 -57.53 -8.43
CA ASP A 269 -27.99 -56.73 -7.35
C ASP A 269 -28.16 -57.54 -6.06
N THR A 270 -28.63 -56.89 -5.00
CA THR A 270 -28.84 -57.52 -3.68
C THR A 270 -29.85 -58.66 -3.70
N ASP A 271 -30.72 -58.75 -4.72
CA ASP A 271 -31.66 -59.85 -4.87
C ASP A 271 -31.09 -61.02 -5.68
N GLY A 272 -29.89 -60.87 -6.26
CA GLY A 272 -29.21 -61.87 -7.08
C GLY A 272 -29.60 -61.80 -8.56
N LYS A 273 -30.28 -60.73 -9.00
CA LYS A 273 -30.58 -60.50 -10.41
C LYS A 273 -29.32 -59.95 -11.09
N GLN A 274 -28.94 -60.55 -12.22
CA GLN A 274 -27.77 -60.08 -12.99
C GLN A 274 -28.05 -58.68 -13.54
N ILE A 275 -27.23 -57.71 -13.14
CA ILE A 275 -27.33 -56.30 -13.54
C ILE A 275 -26.20 -55.88 -14.48
N ALA A 276 -25.04 -56.53 -14.48
CA ALA A 276 -24.00 -56.24 -15.46
C ALA A 276 -23.33 -57.49 -16.01
N SER A 277 -22.81 -57.40 -17.22
CA SER A 277 -21.94 -58.42 -17.80
C SER A 277 -21.13 -57.88 -18.95
N GLY A 278 -20.00 -58.51 -19.19
CA GLY A 278 -19.19 -58.32 -20.37
C GLY A 278 -18.12 -59.41 -20.45
N LYS A 279 -17.30 -59.36 -21.49
CA LYS A 279 -16.24 -60.35 -21.71
C LYS A 279 -14.89 -59.68 -21.89
N PHE A 280 -13.86 -60.28 -21.31
CA PHE A 280 -12.47 -59.91 -21.52
C PHE A 280 -11.69 -61.07 -22.11
N VAL A 281 -10.66 -60.78 -22.91
CA VAL A 281 -9.65 -61.75 -23.38
C VAL A 281 -8.29 -61.10 -23.16
N ASP A 282 -7.46 -61.70 -22.31
CA ASP A 282 -6.14 -61.15 -21.92
C ASP A 282 -6.22 -59.68 -21.44
N GLY A 283 -7.27 -59.34 -20.69
CA GLY A 283 -7.53 -57.98 -20.19
C GLY A 283 -8.18 -57.03 -21.20
N ILE A 284 -8.32 -57.42 -22.46
CA ILE A 284 -8.93 -56.62 -23.53
C ILE A 284 -10.45 -56.84 -23.51
N PRO A 285 -11.30 -55.80 -23.40
CA PRO A 285 -12.75 -55.96 -23.47
C PRO A 285 -13.16 -56.40 -24.88
N VAL A 286 -14.03 -57.40 -24.99
CA VAL A 286 -14.53 -57.91 -26.27
C VAL A 286 -16.04 -58.15 -26.22
N GLY A 287 -16.72 -57.96 -27.34
CA GLY A 287 -18.17 -58.14 -27.48
C GLY A 287 -18.98 -57.10 -26.71
N ASP A 288 -20.20 -57.46 -26.34
CA ASP A 288 -21.14 -56.57 -25.66
C ASP A 288 -20.82 -56.46 -24.16
N HIS A 289 -20.73 -55.23 -23.66
CA HIS A 289 -20.62 -54.86 -22.26
C HIS A 289 -21.87 -54.07 -21.89
N LEU A 290 -22.61 -54.54 -20.91
CA LEU A 290 -23.94 -54.04 -20.59
C LEU A 290 -24.08 -53.91 -19.07
N ARG A 291 -24.61 -52.77 -18.61
CA ARG A 291 -25.07 -52.57 -17.23
C ARG A 291 -26.51 -52.12 -17.24
N LYS A 292 -27.29 -52.66 -16.33
CA LYS A 292 -28.70 -52.38 -16.07
C LYS A 292 -28.89 -51.98 -14.61
N SER A 293 -29.98 -51.31 -14.30
CA SER A 293 -30.46 -51.17 -12.93
C SER A 293 -31.16 -52.45 -12.46
N SER A 294 -31.47 -52.54 -11.17
CA SER A 294 -32.25 -53.66 -10.60
C SER A 294 -33.63 -53.84 -11.24
N ASN A 295 -34.28 -52.77 -11.70
CA ASN A 295 -35.57 -52.88 -12.39
C ASN A 295 -35.44 -53.37 -13.85
N GLY A 296 -34.21 -53.46 -14.39
CA GLY A 296 -33.92 -53.99 -15.73
C GLY A 296 -33.67 -52.92 -16.80
N THR A 297 -33.81 -51.63 -16.47
CA THR A 297 -33.45 -50.51 -17.34
C THR A 297 -31.95 -50.55 -17.68
N VAL A 298 -31.59 -50.41 -18.96
CA VAL A 298 -30.18 -50.30 -19.39
C VAL A 298 -29.62 -48.94 -18.92
N LEU A 299 -28.43 -48.95 -18.33
CA LEU A 299 -27.71 -47.78 -17.81
C LEU A 299 -26.41 -47.49 -18.57
N TYR A 300 -25.78 -48.54 -19.13
CA TYR A 300 -24.54 -48.44 -19.90
C TYR A 300 -24.50 -49.55 -20.93
N GLU A 301 -24.10 -49.22 -22.15
CA GLU A 301 -23.78 -50.19 -23.19
C GLU A 301 -22.50 -49.79 -23.94
N ALA A 302 -21.68 -50.79 -24.26
CA ALA A 302 -20.51 -50.66 -25.10
C ALA A 302 -20.27 -51.95 -25.86
N LYS A 303 -19.74 -51.86 -27.08
CA LYS A 303 -19.50 -53.02 -27.94
C LYS A 303 -18.12 -52.96 -28.53
N TYR A 304 -17.33 -54.00 -28.27
CA TYR A 304 -15.92 -54.08 -28.64
C TYR A 304 -15.69 -55.20 -29.65
N ASP A 305 -14.80 -54.96 -30.60
CA ASP A 305 -14.26 -56.00 -31.47
C ASP A 305 -13.22 -56.87 -30.74
N PRO A 306 -12.68 -57.94 -31.35
CA PRO A 306 -11.66 -58.78 -30.72
C PRO A 306 -10.33 -58.08 -30.36
N SER A 307 -10.05 -56.89 -30.91
CA SER A 307 -8.88 -56.08 -30.54
C SER A 307 -9.13 -55.13 -29.37
N GLY A 308 -10.38 -55.01 -28.90
CA GLY A 308 -10.77 -54.05 -27.87
C GLY A 308 -11.11 -52.66 -28.39
N THR A 309 -11.31 -52.53 -29.70
CA THR A 309 -11.76 -51.28 -30.31
C THR A 309 -13.29 -51.22 -30.26
N LEU A 310 -13.84 -50.07 -29.91
CA LEU A 310 -15.29 -49.84 -29.94
C LEU A 310 -15.81 -49.91 -31.38
N THR A 311 -16.81 -50.76 -31.64
CA THR A 311 -17.47 -50.85 -32.95
C THR A 311 -18.64 -49.87 -33.08
N GLU A 312 -19.16 -49.43 -31.95
CA GLU A 312 -20.28 -48.50 -31.82
C GLU A 312 -19.96 -47.53 -30.66
N PRO A 313 -20.54 -46.30 -30.64
CA PRO A 313 -20.40 -45.41 -29.51
C PRO A 313 -20.89 -46.05 -28.20
N ILE A 314 -20.20 -45.77 -27.10
CA ILE A 314 -20.67 -46.03 -25.75
C ILE A 314 -21.91 -45.18 -25.52
N ARG A 315 -22.97 -45.76 -24.93
CA ARG A 315 -24.16 -45.01 -24.50
C ARG A 315 -24.41 -45.18 -23.01
N GLU A 316 -24.74 -44.07 -22.36
CA GLU A 316 -25.14 -44.05 -20.96
C GLU A 316 -26.55 -43.48 -20.80
N TYR A 317 -27.30 -44.08 -19.90
CA TYR A 317 -28.71 -43.81 -19.66
C TYR A 317 -28.97 -43.55 -18.19
N ASP A 318 -29.96 -42.71 -17.90
CA ASP A 318 -30.43 -42.47 -16.54
C ASP A 318 -31.25 -43.67 -16.00
N GLU A 319 -31.68 -43.59 -14.73
CA GLU A 319 -32.47 -44.64 -14.07
C GLU A 319 -33.82 -44.93 -14.75
N ASN A 320 -34.31 -43.99 -15.57
CA ASN A 320 -35.54 -44.11 -16.35
C ASN A 320 -35.29 -44.66 -17.77
N GLY A 321 -34.03 -44.91 -18.14
CA GLY A 321 -33.65 -45.47 -19.44
C GLY A 321 -33.53 -44.41 -20.53
N LYS A 322 -33.43 -43.14 -20.15
CA LYS A 322 -33.23 -42.04 -21.09
C LYS A 322 -31.75 -41.80 -21.30
N GLY A 323 -31.30 -41.91 -22.56
CA GLY A 323 -29.91 -41.67 -22.93
C GLY A 323 -29.51 -40.23 -22.65
N PHE A 324 -28.42 -40.02 -21.92
CA PHE A 324 -27.88 -38.69 -21.63
C PHE A 324 -26.44 -38.49 -22.14
N LEU A 325 -25.76 -39.54 -22.57
CA LEU A 325 -24.39 -39.46 -23.07
C LEU A 325 -24.10 -40.51 -24.15
N GLU A 326 -23.41 -40.11 -25.22
CA GLU A 326 -22.95 -40.97 -26.32
C GLU A 326 -21.54 -40.53 -26.76
N TYR A 327 -20.58 -41.45 -26.80
CA TYR A 327 -19.19 -41.11 -27.10
C TYR A 327 -18.36 -42.31 -27.56
N LEU A 328 -17.26 -42.03 -28.24
CA LEU A 328 -16.28 -43.02 -28.68
C LEU A 328 -14.93 -42.78 -27.98
N LEU A 329 -14.21 -43.87 -27.74
CA LEU A 329 -12.87 -43.86 -27.17
C LEU A 329 -11.91 -44.61 -28.09
N VAL A 330 -10.71 -44.08 -28.26
CA VAL A 330 -9.55 -44.78 -28.83
C VAL A 330 -8.43 -44.64 -27.81
N ASP A 331 -7.78 -45.74 -27.40
CA ASP A 331 -6.74 -45.75 -26.37
C ASP A 331 -7.15 -45.03 -25.06
N ASN A 332 -8.41 -45.19 -24.64
CA ASN A 332 -9.02 -44.53 -23.48
C ASN A 332 -9.12 -42.98 -23.55
N VAL A 333 -8.92 -42.37 -24.72
CA VAL A 333 -9.17 -40.94 -24.94
C VAL A 333 -10.36 -40.70 -25.87
N PRO A 334 -11.13 -39.61 -25.68
CA PRO A 334 -12.23 -39.25 -26.57
C PRO A 334 -11.79 -39.16 -28.04
N HIS A 335 -12.54 -39.79 -28.93
CA HIS A 335 -12.25 -39.79 -30.36
C HIS A 335 -13.55 -39.81 -31.16
N GLY A 336 -13.69 -38.95 -32.16
CA GLY A 336 -14.92 -38.81 -32.95
C GLY A 336 -16.02 -38.03 -32.22
N ALA A 337 -17.27 -38.41 -32.50
CA ALA A 337 -18.43 -37.69 -32.01
C ALA A 337 -18.67 -37.95 -30.51
N PHE A 338 -18.96 -36.86 -29.80
CA PHE A 338 -19.42 -36.85 -28.42
C PHE A 338 -20.74 -36.08 -28.36
N THR A 339 -21.78 -36.67 -27.80
CA THR A 339 -23.08 -36.02 -27.60
C THR A 339 -23.54 -36.20 -26.17
N GLU A 340 -23.97 -35.10 -25.57
CA GLU A 340 -24.64 -35.09 -24.26
C GLU A 340 -26.04 -34.49 -24.41
N TRP A 341 -27.00 -35.02 -23.66
CA TRP A 341 -28.38 -34.55 -23.64
C TRP A 341 -28.79 -34.09 -22.24
N TYR A 342 -29.70 -33.13 -22.18
CA TYR A 342 -30.40 -32.76 -20.94
C TYR A 342 -31.37 -33.88 -20.50
N SER A 343 -31.79 -33.84 -19.23
CA SER A 343 -32.82 -34.74 -18.69
C SER A 343 -34.16 -34.64 -19.44
N ASN A 344 -34.43 -33.53 -20.12
CA ASN A 344 -35.60 -33.37 -20.99
C ASN A 344 -35.42 -33.99 -22.40
N GLY A 345 -34.22 -34.47 -22.75
CA GLY A 345 -33.92 -35.20 -24.00
C GLY A 345 -33.45 -34.32 -25.15
N GLN A 346 -33.37 -33.01 -24.94
CA GLN A 346 -32.75 -32.11 -25.90
C GLN A 346 -31.23 -32.21 -25.82
N VAL A 347 -30.56 -32.07 -26.96
CA VAL A 347 -29.09 -32.04 -27.02
C VAL A 347 -28.60 -30.88 -26.18
N LYS A 348 -27.61 -31.14 -25.32
CA LYS A 348 -26.91 -30.14 -24.52
C LYS A 348 -25.64 -29.69 -25.21
N ARG A 349 -24.85 -30.64 -25.71
CA ARG A 349 -23.65 -30.35 -26.50
C ARG A 349 -23.30 -31.48 -27.45
N ARG A 350 -22.72 -31.11 -28.59
CA ARG A 350 -22.13 -31.99 -29.60
C ARG A 350 -20.72 -31.54 -29.86
N TYR A 351 -19.78 -32.40 -29.51
CA TYR A 351 -18.37 -32.16 -29.73
C TYR A 351 -17.77 -33.18 -30.68
N GLN A 352 -16.64 -32.80 -31.26
CA GLN A 352 -15.82 -33.65 -32.11
C GLN A 352 -14.40 -33.64 -31.56
N TYR A 353 -13.87 -34.84 -31.33
CA TYR A 353 -12.54 -35.07 -30.79
C TYR A 353 -11.67 -35.83 -31.79
N LEU A 354 -10.37 -35.55 -31.77
CA LEU A 354 -9.35 -36.34 -32.43
C LEU A 354 -8.28 -36.69 -31.39
N LEU A 355 -8.32 -37.93 -30.88
CA LEU A 355 -7.37 -38.45 -29.89
C LEU A 355 -7.23 -37.55 -28.65
N GLY A 356 -8.37 -37.09 -28.11
CA GLY A 356 -8.45 -36.25 -26.91
C GLY A 356 -8.53 -34.74 -27.19
N ASP A 357 -8.03 -34.26 -28.33
CA ASP A 357 -8.10 -32.84 -28.68
C ASP A 357 -9.43 -32.49 -29.36
N LEU A 358 -9.98 -31.30 -29.11
CA LEU A 358 -11.11 -30.78 -29.88
C LEU A 358 -10.70 -30.58 -31.35
N ASP A 359 -11.39 -31.23 -32.28
CA ASP A 359 -11.11 -31.15 -33.70
C ASP A 359 -12.42 -31.25 -34.48
N GLY A 360 -12.75 -30.20 -35.25
CA GLY A 360 -14.03 -30.04 -35.92
C GLY A 360 -15.00 -29.10 -35.18
N PRO A 361 -16.29 -29.12 -35.56
CA PRO A 361 -17.30 -28.23 -35.01
C PRO A 361 -17.74 -28.66 -33.61
N GLN A 362 -17.82 -27.67 -32.72
CA GLN A 362 -18.30 -27.79 -31.35
C GLN A 362 -19.57 -26.97 -31.22
N GLN A 363 -20.64 -27.60 -30.75
CA GLN A 363 -21.96 -27.00 -30.67
C GLN A 363 -22.54 -27.17 -29.27
N GLU A 364 -23.10 -26.11 -28.72
CA GLU A 364 -23.82 -26.13 -27.44
C GLU A 364 -25.21 -25.56 -27.62
N TYR A 365 -26.14 -26.05 -26.80
CA TYR A 365 -27.54 -25.71 -26.87
C TYR A 365 -28.10 -25.43 -25.48
N SER A 366 -29.17 -24.64 -25.39
CA SER A 366 -29.95 -24.46 -24.18
C SER A 366 -30.82 -25.69 -23.86
N ASP A 367 -31.38 -25.72 -22.65
CA ASP A 367 -32.40 -26.69 -22.23
C ASP A 367 -33.75 -26.51 -22.95
N GLN A 368 -33.86 -25.54 -23.87
CA GLN A 368 -34.97 -25.37 -24.81
C GLN A 368 -34.57 -25.76 -26.24
N GLY A 369 -33.33 -26.19 -26.48
CA GLY A 369 -32.84 -26.69 -27.76
C GLY A 369 -32.33 -25.60 -28.69
N GLN A 370 -32.18 -24.37 -28.20
CA GLN A 370 -31.64 -23.25 -28.99
C GLN A 370 -30.12 -23.32 -29.00
N LEU A 371 -29.50 -23.15 -30.18
CA LEU A 371 -28.03 -23.13 -30.31
C LEU A 371 -27.46 -21.90 -29.59
N THR A 372 -26.58 -22.12 -28.61
CA THR A 372 -25.96 -21.05 -27.79
C THR A 372 -24.50 -20.80 -28.18
N LEU A 373 -23.83 -21.82 -28.74
CA LEU A 373 -22.44 -21.73 -29.21
C LEU A 373 -22.21 -22.61 -30.43
N ARG A 374 -21.45 -22.10 -31.40
CA ARG A 374 -20.88 -22.86 -32.51
C ARG A 374 -19.44 -22.39 -32.72
N ALA A 375 -18.47 -23.26 -32.48
CA ALA A 375 -17.06 -22.95 -32.66
C ALA A 375 -16.34 -24.09 -33.38
N ALA A 376 -15.49 -23.76 -34.36
CA ALA A 376 -14.64 -24.74 -35.01
C ALA A 376 -13.25 -24.78 -34.36
N TYR A 377 -12.74 -25.99 -34.18
CA TYR A 377 -11.42 -26.26 -33.62
C TYR A 377 -10.60 -27.15 -34.56
N LYS A 378 -9.28 -27.07 -34.45
CA LYS A 378 -8.32 -27.96 -35.11
C LYS A 378 -7.20 -28.23 -34.12
N LYS A 379 -6.99 -29.50 -33.75
CA LYS A 379 -5.99 -29.91 -32.74
C LYS A 379 -6.02 -29.05 -31.47
N GLY A 380 -7.20 -28.82 -30.91
CA GLY A 380 -7.39 -28.08 -29.65
C GLY A 380 -7.37 -26.54 -29.77
N GLN A 381 -7.04 -25.96 -30.93
CA GLN A 381 -7.06 -24.51 -31.16
C GLN A 381 -8.28 -24.09 -31.96
N LYS A 382 -8.84 -22.90 -31.67
CA LYS A 382 -9.93 -22.33 -32.49
C LYS A 382 -9.43 -22.04 -33.90
N GLU A 383 -10.18 -22.49 -34.89
CA GLU A 383 -9.87 -22.35 -36.32
C GLU A 383 -11.17 -22.11 -37.09
N GLY A 384 -11.27 -21.03 -37.85
CA GLY A 384 -12.47 -20.66 -38.59
C GLY A 384 -13.51 -19.92 -37.73
N SER A 385 -14.80 -20.10 -38.05
CA SER A 385 -15.90 -19.34 -37.46
C SER A 385 -16.20 -19.74 -36.02
N CYS A 386 -16.40 -18.74 -35.17
CA CYS A 386 -16.90 -18.87 -33.81
C CYS A 386 -18.10 -17.93 -33.64
N GLU A 387 -19.25 -18.48 -33.33
CA GLU A 387 -20.50 -17.76 -33.11
C GLU A 387 -21.11 -18.15 -31.78
N ALA A 388 -21.73 -17.18 -31.12
CA ALA A 388 -22.48 -17.40 -29.89
C ALA A 388 -23.80 -16.63 -29.96
N TRP A 389 -24.81 -17.11 -29.25
CA TRP A 389 -26.13 -16.52 -29.14
C TRP A 389 -26.51 -16.31 -27.68
N PHE A 390 -27.36 -15.32 -27.43
CA PHE A 390 -28.02 -15.15 -26.13
C PHE A 390 -29.09 -16.23 -25.93
N SER A 391 -29.56 -16.38 -24.68
CA SER A 391 -30.63 -17.34 -24.33
C SER A 391 -31.97 -17.05 -25.02
N ASN A 392 -32.14 -15.86 -25.61
CA ASN A 392 -33.30 -15.46 -26.41
C ASN A 392 -33.12 -15.73 -27.92
N GLY A 393 -32.02 -16.36 -28.34
CA GLY A 393 -31.72 -16.70 -29.74
C GLY A 393 -31.09 -15.58 -30.57
N ILE A 394 -30.90 -14.38 -30.03
CA ILE A 394 -30.23 -13.28 -30.72
C ILE A 394 -28.72 -13.55 -30.77
N LYS A 395 -28.10 -13.33 -31.94
CA LYS A 395 -26.65 -13.50 -32.12
C LYS A 395 -25.92 -12.56 -31.16
N LYS A 396 -25.00 -13.10 -30.34
CA LYS A 396 -24.22 -12.37 -29.33
C LYS A 396 -22.83 -12.02 -29.84
N THR A 397 -22.20 -12.95 -30.55
CA THR A 397 -20.84 -12.77 -31.07
C THR A 397 -20.65 -13.57 -32.33
N GLU A 398 -19.85 -13.03 -33.24
CA GLU A 398 -19.38 -13.67 -34.47
C GLU A 398 -17.93 -13.26 -34.66
N ALA A 399 -17.05 -14.24 -34.79
CA ALA A 399 -15.63 -14.03 -34.94
C ALA A 399 -15.04 -15.10 -35.85
N THR A 400 -13.90 -14.79 -36.44
CA THR A 400 -13.08 -15.78 -37.15
C THR A 400 -11.72 -15.87 -36.45
N TYR A 401 -11.25 -17.10 -36.28
CA TYR A 401 -9.98 -17.43 -35.67
C TYR A 401 -9.08 -18.14 -36.67
N HIS A 402 -7.77 -17.91 -36.56
CA HIS A 402 -6.76 -18.69 -37.25
C HIS A 402 -5.65 -19.01 -36.25
N GLN A 403 -5.35 -20.31 -36.06
CA GLN A 403 -4.37 -20.79 -35.09
C GLN A 403 -4.58 -20.24 -33.67
N GLY A 404 -5.84 -20.15 -33.25
CA GLY A 404 -6.23 -19.61 -31.94
C GLY A 404 -6.24 -18.08 -31.81
N SER A 405 -5.73 -17.33 -32.79
CA SER A 405 -5.77 -15.85 -32.80
C SER A 405 -6.96 -15.32 -33.59
N LEU A 406 -7.55 -14.20 -33.18
CA LEU A 406 -8.59 -13.52 -33.95
C LEU A 406 -8.02 -13.06 -35.31
N HIS A 407 -8.74 -13.34 -36.39
CA HIS A 407 -8.34 -13.00 -37.75
C HIS A 407 -9.58 -12.70 -38.58
N GLY A 408 -9.72 -11.46 -39.06
CA GLY A 408 -10.93 -10.92 -39.68
C GLY A 408 -11.77 -10.07 -38.71
N THR A 409 -13.02 -9.79 -39.08
CA THR A 409 -13.91 -8.92 -38.31
C THR A 409 -14.61 -9.68 -37.17
N LEU A 410 -14.39 -9.23 -35.94
CA LEU A 410 -15.22 -9.55 -34.79
C LEU A 410 -16.48 -8.68 -34.82
N ARG A 411 -17.65 -9.29 -34.69
CA ARG A 411 -18.93 -8.60 -34.47
C ARG A 411 -19.56 -9.03 -33.15
N ARG A 412 -20.13 -8.07 -32.44
CA ARG A 412 -20.92 -8.30 -31.22
C ARG A 412 -22.20 -7.51 -31.29
N TRP A 413 -23.25 -8.03 -30.66
CA TRP A 413 -24.56 -7.40 -30.62
C TRP A 413 -25.04 -7.28 -29.18
N HIS A 414 -25.89 -6.28 -28.94
CA HIS A 414 -26.65 -6.13 -27.71
C HIS A 414 -27.76 -7.18 -27.64
N GLU A 415 -28.29 -7.44 -26.44
CA GLU A 415 -29.40 -8.39 -26.23
C GLU A 415 -30.69 -8.03 -26.99
N ASN A 416 -30.82 -6.76 -27.43
CA ASN A 416 -31.93 -6.29 -28.25
C ASN A 416 -31.72 -6.50 -29.77
N GLY A 417 -30.60 -7.13 -30.17
CA GLY A 417 -30.28 -7.47 -31.56
C GLY A 417 -29.59 -6.37 -32.36
N LYS A 418 -29.40 -5.17 -31.79
CA LYS A 418 -28.60 -4.13 -32.45
C LYS A 418 -27.11 -4.41 -32.32
N LEU A 419 -26.36 -4.05 -33.35
CA LEU A 419 -24.90 -4.18 -33.35
C LEU A 419 -24.33 -3.37 -32.19
N GLN A 420 -23.41 -3.95 -31.45
CA GLN A 420 -22.73 -3.32 -30.31
C GLN A 420 -21.33 -2.90 -30.72
N GLN A 421 -20.64 -3.75 -31.47
CA GLN A 421 -19.23 -3.53 -31.80
C GLN A 421 -18.82 -4.30 -33.05
N THR A 422 -17.97 -3.69 -33.86
CA THR A 422 -17.17 -4.33 -34.90
C THR A 422 -15.70 -4.00 -34.69
N ILE A 423 -14.83 -5.00 -34.80
CA ILE A 423 -13.39 -4.81 -34.70
C ILE A 423 -12.69 -5.71 -35.72
N ASP A 424 -11.85 -5.12 -36.56
CA ASP A 424 -11.01 -5.87 -37.48
C ASP A 424 -9.69 -6.28 -36.80
N TYR A 425 -9.36 -7.57 -36.91
CA TYR A 425 -8.12 -8.15 -36.40
C TYR A 425 -7.32 -8.82 -37.52
N GLU A 426 -6.00 -8.72 -37.43
CA GLU A 426 -5.06 -9.53 -38.22
C GLU A 426 -4.11 -10.25 -37.26
N MET A 427 -4.23 -11.58 -37.15
CA MET A 427 -3.42 -12.42 -36.27
C MET A 427 -3.37 -11.92 -34.81
N GLY A 428 -4.53 -11.51 -34.29
CA GLY A 428 -4.71 -11.02 -32.92
C GLY A 428 -4.39 -9.54 -32.70
N LEU A 429 -3.88 -8.81 -33.70
CA LEU A 429 -3.63 -7.37 -33.62
C LEU A 429 -4.81 -6.60 -34.20
N LEU A 430 -5.24 -5.50 -33.57
CA LEU A 430 -6.23 -4.59 -34.16
C LEU A 430 -5.63 -3.96 -35.43
N GLN A 431 -6.31 -4.17 -36.54
CA GLN A 431 -5.89 -3.74 -37.87
C GLN A 431 -7.13 -3.46 -38.70
N GLY A 432 -7.33 -2.21 -39.14
CA GLY A 432 -8.54 -1.80 -39.85
C GLY A 432 -9.49 -1.03 -38.95
N TRP A 433 -10.79 -1.28 -39.07
CA TRP A 433 -11.82 -0.48 -38.39
C TRP A 433 -12.20 -1.02 -37.03
N LYS A 434 -12.47 -0.09 -36.11
CA LYS A 434 -13.13 -0.34 -34.84
C LYS A 434 -14.33 0.59 -34.72
N GLN A 435 -15.50 0.01 -34.51
CA GLN A 435 -16.76 0.75 -34.41
C GLN A 435 -17.55 0.25 -33.20
N GLU A 436 -18.18 1.15 -32.46
CA GLU A 436 -19.00 0.81 -31.29
C GLU A 436 -20.32 1.57 -31.33
N TRP A 437 -21.42 0.91 -30.98
CA TRP A 437 -22.76 1.47 -30.95
C TRP A 437 -23.42 1.24 -29.59
N ASN A 438 -24.27 2.18 -29.16
CA ASN A 438 -25.10 2.02 -27.97
C ASN A 438 -26.32 1.10 -28.24
N PRO A 439 -27.08 0.68 -27.20
CA PRO A 439 -28.27 -0.14 -27.38
C PRO A 439 -29.37 0.51 -28.23
N GLN A 440 -29.34 1.82 -28.46
CA GLN A 440 -30.27 2.53 -29.34
C GLN A 440 -29.82 2.49 -30.81
N GLY A 441 -28.59 2.04 -31.10
CA GLY A 441 -28.01 1.95 -32.43
C GLY A 441 -27.27 3.21 -32.89
N VAL A 442 -27.01 4.15 -31.97
CA VAL A 442 -26.16 5.32 -32.24
C VAL A 442 -24.70 4.88 -32.24
N LEU A 443 -23.95 5.22 -33.29
CA LEU A 443 -22.51 4.94 -33.41
C LEU A 443 -21.77 5.87 -32.44
N LEU A 444 -21.23 5.33 -31.34
CA LEU A 444 -20.53 6.11 -30.31
C LEU A 444 -19.05 6.31 -30.63
N PHE A 445 -18.44 5.35 -31.32
CA PHE A 445 -17.01 5.35 -31.55
C PHE A 445 -16.72 4.80 -32.94
N TYR A 446 -15.82 5.48 -33.64
CA TYR A 446 -15.37 5.12 -34.97
C TYR A 446 -13.90 5.46 -35.11
N ALA A 447 -13.05 4.44 -35.28
CA ALA A 447 -11.60 4.64 -35.40
C ALA A 447 -10.98 3.62 -36.35
N GLN A 448 -9.88 4.02 -36.97
CA GLN A 448 -9.02 3.12 -37.73
C GLN A 448 -7.73 2.86 -36.95
N TYR A 449 -7.24 1.62 -37.02
CA TYR A 449 -6.04 1.15 -36.35
C TYR A 449 -5.09 0.50 -37.35
N ALA A 450 -3.79 0.73 -37.15
CA ALA A 450 -2.72 0.00 -37.80
C ALA A 450 -1.83 -0.63 -36.71
N LYS A 451 -1.79 -1.96 -36.63
CA LYS A 451 -1.01 -2.73 -35.64
C LYS A 451 -1.20 -2.21 -34.20
N ASN A 452 -2.45 -2.18 -33.73
CA ASN A 452 -2.88 -1.65 -32.42
C ASN A 452 -2.69 -0.13 -32.19
N SER A 453 -2.12 0.62 -33.14
CA SER A 453 -1.94 2.06 -33.02
C SER A 453 -3.05 2.80 -33.77
N PRO A 454 -3.68 3.84 -33.19
CA PRO A 454 -4.67 4.64 -33.90
C PRO A 454 -4.06 5.33 -35.13
N HIS A 455 -4.79 5.32 -36.24
CA HIS A 455 -4.35 5.84 -37.53
C HIS A 455 -5.54 6.43 -38.28
N GLY A 456 -5.36 7.57 -38.95
CA GLY A 456 -6.44 8.27 -39.66
C GLY A 456 -7.39 9.02 -38.72
N THR A 457 -8.63 9.21 -39.15
CA THR A 457 -9.65 9.96 -38.40
C THR A 457 -10.31 9.08 -37.34
N ILE A 458 -10.37 9.58 -36.11
CA ILE A 458 -11.13 9.01 -35.01
C ILE A 458 -12.28 9.95 -34.68
N GLU A 459 -13.49 9.40 -34.58
CA GLU A 459 -14.68 10.10 -34.13
C GLU A 459 -15.26 9.44 -32.87
N GLU A 460 -15.63 10.28 -31.92
CA GLU A 460 -16.41 9.91 -30.74
C GLU A 460 -17.72 10.70 -30.76
N ARG A 461 -18.82 10.08 -30.33
CA ARG A 461 -20.14 10.69 -30.22
C ARG A 461 -20.71 10.45 -28.83
N TYR A 462 -21.62 11.34 -28.43
CA TYR A 462 -22.45 11.16 -27.25
C TYR A 462 -23.65 10.25 -27.55
N ASP A 463 -24.33 9.76 -26.51
CA ASP A 463 -25.54 8.94 -26.66
C ASP A 463 -26.69 9.65 -27.38
N ASN A 464 -26.70 10.98 -27.40
CA ASN A 464 -27.66 11.80 -28.13
C ASN A 464 -27.28 12.03 -29.61
N ASP A 465 -26.32 11.26 -30.14
CA ASP A 465 -25.79 11.33 -31.52
C ASP A 465 -25.12 12.66 -31.91
N GLN A 466 -24.75 13.49 -30.91
CA GLN A 466 -23.90 14.65 -31.15
C GLN A 466 -22.43 14.22 -31.24
N LEU A 467 -21.70 14.79 -32.21
CA LEU A 467 -20.25 14.61 -32.31
C LEU A 467 -19.61 15.14 -31.03
N LYS A 468 -18.84 14.31 -30.33
CA LYS A 468 -18.12 14.68 -29.11
C LYS A 468 -16.72 15.13 -29.45
N ARG A 469 -16.06 14.39 -30.34
CA ARG A 469 -14.67 14.62 -30.72
C ARG A 469 -14.39 14.05 -32.10
N ARG A 470 -13.59 14.76 -32.89
CA ARG A 470 -12.97 14.29 -34.13
C ARG A 470 -11.50 14.64 -34.07
N ALA A 471 -10.62 13.67 -34.33
CA ALA A 471 -9.18 13.89 -34.31
C ALA A 471 -8.48 13.05 -35.37
N HIS A 472 -7.45 13.61 -36.01
CA HIS A 472 -6.60 12.90 -36.96
C HIS A 472 -5.32 12.39 -36.30
N TYR A 473 -4.98 11.14 -36.57
CA TYR A 473 -3.80 10.46 -36.03
C TYR A 473 -2.90 9.92 -37.13
N LEU A 474 -1.59 10.04 -36.95
CA LEU A 474 -0.56 9.38 -37.73
C LEU A 474 0.39 8.65 -36.78
N ASP A 475 0.55 7.34 -36.98
CA ASP A 475 1.37 6.45 -36.13
C ASP A 475 1.14 6.63 -34.62
N GLY A 476 -0.14 6.73 -34.24
CA GLY A 476 -0.56 6.88 -32.84
C GLY A 476 -0.41 8.28 -32.24
N LYS A 477 0.07 9.28 -32.99
CA LYS A 477 0.18 10.69 -32.55
C LYS A 477 -0.86 11.56 -33.24
N LEU A 478 -1.33 12.61 -32.57
CA LEU A 478 -2.19 13.62 -33.20
C LEU A 478 -1.44 14.32 -34.34
N ASP A 479 -1.99 14.26 -35.54
CA ASP A 479 -1.42 14.89 -36.73
C ASP A 479 -2.56 15.34 -37.63
N GLY A 480 -2.83 16.64 -37.62
CA GLY A 480 -3.97 17.28 -38.26
C GLY A 480 -4.91 17.98 -37.27
N LEU A 481 -6.16 18.19 -37.71
CA LEU A 481 -7.18 18.92 -36.96
C LEU A 481 -7.78 18.05 -35.84
N GLU A 482 -7.93 18.64 -34.67
CA GLU A 482 -8.74 18.14 -33.57
C GLU A 482 -9.89 19.11 -33.30
N GLU A 483 -11.09 18.55 -33.23
CA GLU A 483 -12.31 19.26 -32.89
C GLU A 483 -12.99 18.51 -31.75
N ALA A 484 -13.46 19.22 -30.73
CA ALA A 484 -14.34 18.68 -29.70
C ALA A 484 -15.55 19.58 -29.53
N PHE A 485 -16.67 18.99 -29.10
CA PHE A 485 -17.94 19.67 -28.93
C PHE A 485 -18.58 19.22 -27.62
N PHE A 486 -19.37 20.10 -27.02
CA PHE A 486 -20.20 19.76 -25.88
C PHE A 486 -21.37 18.85 -26.28
N ALA A 487 -22.02 18.21 -25.31
CA ALA A 487 -23.22 17.40 -25.56
C ALA A 487 -24.38 18.23 -26.17
N SER A 488 -24.33 19.56 -26.04
CA SER A 488 -25.23 20.53 -26.69
C SER A 488 -24.97 20.70 -28.19
N GLY A 489 -23.87 20.14 -28.73
CA GLY A 489 -23.43 20.30 -30.12
C GLY A 489 -22.61 21.56 -30.38
N LYS A 490 -22.43 22.44 -29.38
CA LYS A 490 -21.61 23.65 -29.50
C LYS A 490 -20.12 23.29 -29.50
N PRO A 491 -19.27 24.04 -30.24
CA PRO A 491 -17.83 23.80 -30.24
C PRO A 491 -17.27 23.96 -28.84
N GLN A 492 -16.30 23.13 -28.49
CA GLN A 492 -15.57 23.14 -27.21
C GLN A 492 -14.09 23.41 -27.44
N LEU A 493 -13.52 22.80 -28.47
CA LEU A 493 -12.11 22.86 -28.82
C LEU A 493 -11.94 22.80 -30.33
N ARG A 494 -10.99 23.59 -30.84
CA ARG A 494 -10.45 23.43 -32.18
C ARG A 494 -8.95 23.71 -32.13
N ALA A 495 -8.15 22.73 -32.51
CA ALA A 495 -6.70 22.82 -32.49
C ALA A 495 -6.09 22.03 -33.66
N TYR A 496 -4.92 22.42 -34.12
CA TYR A 496 -4.19 21.70 -35.16
C TYR A 496 -2.83 21.24 -34.64
N TYR A 497 -2.44 20.02 -34.98
CA TYR A 497 -1.21 19.38 -34.50
C TYR A 497 -0.38 18.86 -35.68
N VAL A 498 0.94 18.86 -35.50
CA VAL A 498 1.91 18.20 -36.39
C VAL A 498 2.78 17.30 -35.54
N ASN A 499 2.75 15.98 -35.77
CA ASN A 499 3.49 14.98 -34.98
C ASN A 499 3.29 15.10 -33.45
N GLY A 500 2.08 15.46 -33.01
CA GLY A 500 1.71 15.64 -31.60
C GLY A 500 2.05 17.00 -31.01
N VAL A 501 2.61 17.93 -31.78
CA VAL A 501 2.94 19.30 -31.35
C VAL A 501 1.91 20.27 -31.93
N ILE A 502 1.39 21.19 -31.11
CA ILE A 502 0.41 22.18 -31.56
C ILE A 502 1.01 23.18 -32.56
N GLU A 503 0.28 23.44 -33.64
CA GLU A 503 0.69 24.29 -34.77
C GLU A 503 -0.50 25.11 -35.23
N GLY A 504 -0.35 26.44 -35.34
CA GLY A 504 -1.42 27.34 -35.78
C GLY A 504 -2.37 27.73 -34.63
N ASP A 505 -3.65 27.84 -34.96
CA ASP A 505 -4.66 28.41 -34.06
C ASP A 505 -5.23 27.37 -33.09
N PHE A 506 -5.40 27.80 -31.84
CA PHE A 506 -6.05 27.07 -30.77
C PHE A 506 -7.22 27.88 -30.25
N PHE A 507 -8.41 27.31 -30.35
CA PHE A 507 -9.64 27.92 -29.89
C PHE A 507 -10.36 27.01 -28.90
N THR A 508 -10.89 27.61 -27.85
CA THR A 508 -11.85 26.95 -26.95
C THR A 508 -13.04 27.86 -26.69
N TRP A 509 -14.16 27.25 -26.32
CA TRP A 509 -15.41 27.94 -26.00
C TRP A 509 -16.01 27.38 -24.71
N PHE A 510 -16.85 28.17 -24.05
CA PHE A 510 -17.71 27.72 -22.97
C PHE A 510 -18.94 26.97 -23.52
N ASP A 511 -19.63 26.18 -22.69
CA ASP A 511 -20.88 25.49 -23.10
C ASP A 511 -22.03 26.49 -23.36
N SER A 512 -21.91 27.73 -22.88
CA SER A 512 -22.76 28.85 -23.31
C SER A 512 -22.63 29.13 -24.81
N GLY A 513 -21.48 28.79 -25.42
CA GLY A 513 -21.09 29.11 -26.79
C GLY A 513 -20.20 30.35 -26.88
N ALA A 514 -19.98 31.07 -25.78
CA ALA A 514 -19.06 32.20 -25.74
C ALA A 514 -17.60 31.72 -25.97
N PRO A 515 -16.75 32.50 -26.67
CA PRO A 515 -15.32 32.24 -26.74
C PRO A 515 -14.73 32.13 -25.33
N HIS A 516 -13.77 31.23 -25.14
CA HIS A 516 -13.03 31.08 -23.88
C HIS A 516 -11.55 31.40 -24.08
N LYS A 517 -10.90 30.81 -25.08
CA LYS A 517 -9.49 31.08 -25.42
C LYS A 517 -9.27 31.13 -26.92
N GLU A 518 -8.38 32.02 -27.34
CA GLU A 518 -7.82 32.13 -28.68
C GLU A 518 -6.31 32.30 -28.52
N GLN A 519 -5.56 31.38 -29.09
CA GLN A 519 -4.11 31.32 -28.95
C GLN A 519 -3.51 30.88 -30.29
N HIS A 520 -2.31 31.37 -30.59
CA HIS A 520 -1.59 31.04 -31.83
C HIS A 520 -0.21 30.48 -31.51
N TYR A 521 0.14 29.38 -32.17
CA TYR A 521 1.37 28.63 -31.95
C TYR A 521 2.14 28.41 -33.24
N GLN A 522 3.47 28.40 -33.14
CA GLN A 522 4.36 27.91 -34.19
C GLN A 522 5.34 26.93 -33.56
N LYS A 523 5.27 25.66 -33.96
CA LYS A 523 6.02 24.53 -33.40
C LYS A 523 5.89 24.44 -31.87
N GLY A 524 4.68 24.64 -31.37
CA GLY A 524 4.38 24.67 -29.94
C GLY A 524 4.79 25.95 -29.20
N ILE A 525 5.40 26.94 -29.87
CA ILE A 525 5.83 28.20 -29.26
C ILE A 525 4.72 29.25 -29.43
N PRO A 526 4.27 29.95 -28.36
CA PRO A 526 3.23 30.97 -28.48
C PRO A 526 3.74 32.19 -29.26
N ILE A 527 2.92 32.65 -30.20
CA ILE A 527 3.18 33.79 -31.06
C ILE A 527 1.94 34.68 -31.17
N ASN A 528 2.12 35.92 -31.65
CA ASN A 528 1.04 36.88 -31.89
C ASN A 528 0.19 37.14 -30.63
N GLN A 529 -1.05 37.57 -30.80
CA GLN A 529 -1.92 37.95 -29.70
C GLN A 529 -2.76 36.77 -29.21
N HIS A 530 -2.69 36.46 -27.93
CA HIS A 530 -3.55 35.50 -27.24
C HIS A 530 -4.63 36.25 -26.49
N ARG A 531 -5.86 35.71 -26.50
CA ARG A 531 -7.02 36.30 -25.82
C ARG A 531 -7.72 35.25 -24.98
N GLU A 532 -8.18 35.65 -23.80
CA GLU A 532 -9.09 34.87 -22.98
C GLU A 532 -10.30 35.73 -22.62
N TRP A 533 -11.45 35.09 -22.48
CA TRP A 533 -12.73 35.73 -22.16
C TRP A 533 -13.35 35.10 -20.92
N PHE A 534 -14.15 35.88 -20.22
CA PHE A 534 -15.12 35.39 -19.25
C PHE A 534 -16.34 34.78 -19.97
N ASP A 535 -17.10 33.93 -19.28
CA ASP A 535 -18.31 33.30 -19.85
C ASP A 535 -19.40 34.33 -20.22
N ASN A 536 -19.35 35.54 -19.65
CA ASN A 536 -20.21 36.65 -20.06
C ASN A 536 -19.81 37.31 -21.40
N GLY A 537 -18.77 36.81 -22.08
CA GLY A 537 -18.28 37.28 -23.37
C GLY A 537 -17.34 38.49 -23.30
N GLN A 538 -17.06 39.04 -22.10
CA GLN A 538 -16.07 40.10 -21.94
C GLN A 538 -14.65 39.51 -21.96
N ILE A 539 -13.71 40.25 -22.54
CA ILE A 539 -12.30 39.86 -22.56
C ILE A 539 -11.76 39.91 -21.14
N ALA A 540 -11.14 38.82 -20.68
CA ALA A 540 -10.45 38.72 -19.41
C ALA A 540 -8.97 39.12 -19.55
N THR A 541 -8.31 38.60 -20.58
CA THR A 541 -6.88 38.87 -20.83
C THR A 541 -6.61 39.03 -22.33
N GLN A 542 -5.65 39.92 -22.63
CA GLN A 542 -5.02 40.05 -23.94
C GLN A 542 -3.52 40.06 -23.74
N MET A 543 -2.83 39.08 -24.32
CA MET A 543 -1.38 38.96 -24.23
C MET A 543 -0.78 38.93 -25.62
N GLN A 544 0.36 39.57 -25.82
CA GLN A 544 1.08 39.59 -27.07
C GLN A 544 2.42 38.88 -26.89
N TYR A 545 2.70 37.92 -27.78
CA TYR A 545 3.90 37.09 -27.77
C TYR A 545 4.73 37.30 -29.03
N ARG A 546 6.05 37.32 -28.83
CA ARG A 546 7.05 37.26 -29.90
C ARG A 546 8.08 36.20 -29.54
N GLN A 547 8.18 35.15 -30.37
CA GLN A 547 9.10 34.02 -30.15
C GLN A 547 8.98 33.40 -28.73
N GLY A 548 7.76 33.22 -28.25
CA GLY A 548 7.51 32.60 -26.95
C GLY A 548 7.60 33.53 -25.74
N LYS A 549 7.99 34.80 -25.92
CA LYS A 549 8.13 35.79 -24.83
C LYS A 549 7.06 36.88 -24.93
N LEU A 550 6.64 37.44 -23.79
CA LEU A 550 5.74 38.59 -23.75
C LEU A 550 6.40 39.80 -24.43
N HIS A 551 5.64 40.48 -25.28
CA HIS A 551 6.10 41.62 -26.06
C HIS A 551 4.92 42.56 -26.33
N GLY A 552 5.13 43.88 -26.31
CA GLY A 552 4.06 44.87 -26.48
C GLY A 552 3.17 45.01 -25.24
N GLU A 553 1.99 45.60 -25.41
CA GLU A 553 1.04 45.82 -24.34
C GLU A 553 0.23 44.57 -24.01
N GLN A 554 0.21 44.21 -22.74
CA GLN A 554 -0.60 43.14 -22.15
C GLN A 554 -1.71 43.81 -21.36
N GLN A 555 -2.95 43.34 -21.51
CA GLN A 555 -4.12 43.91 -20.86
C GLN A 555 -4.86 42.84 -20.08
N ARG A 556 -5.34 43.21 -18.89
CA ARG A 556 -6.25 42.40 -18.08
C ARG A 556 -7.46 43.23 -17.71
N PHE A 557 -8.60 42.57 -17.56
CA PHE A 557 -9.88 43.20 -17.25
C PHE A 557 -10.61 42.43 -16.17
N TYR A 558 -11.41 43.13 -15.39
CA TYR A 558 -12.39 42.55 -14.50
C TYR A 558 -13.61 42.03 -15.28
N SER A 559 -14.39 41.15 -14.66
CA SER A 559 -15.61 40.58 -15.25
C SER A 559 -16.75 41.59 -15.43
N ASN A 560 -16.59 42.83 -14.98
CA ASN A 560 -17.49 43.95 -15.28
C ASN A 560 -17.06 44.76 -16.53
N GLY A 561 -15.88 44.47 -17.09
CA GLY A 561 -15.33 45.10 -18.28
C GLY A 561 -14.36 46.24 -17.99
N ASN A 562 -14.22 46.66 -16.72
CA ASN A 562 -13.22 47.64 -16.33
C ASN A 562 -11.82 47.04 -16.48
N LYS A 563 -10.87 47.85 -16.95
CA LYS A 563 -9.46 47.45 -17.05
C LYS A 563 -8.95 47.16 -15.64
N GLU A 564 -8.20 46.08 -15.46
CA GLU A 564 -7.51 45.68 -14.22
C GLU A 564 -6.04 46.08 -14.31
N ALA A 565 -5.38 45.76 -15.43
CA ALA A 565 -3.97 46.01 -15.61
C ALA A 565 -3.59 46.27 -17.07
N LEU A 566 -2.55 47.06 -17.26
CA LEU A 566 -1.82 47.29 -18.49
C LEU A 566 -0.34 47.15 -18.19
N LEU A 567 0.35 46.22 -18.86
CA LEU A 567 1.79 46.01 -18.69
C LEU A 567 2.45 46.00 -20.07
N THR A 568 3.53 46.76 -20.25
CA THR A 568 4.25 46.80 -21.53
C THR A 568 5.54 46.01 -21.43
N TYR A 569 5.73 45.01 -22.28
CA TYR A 569 6.94 44.18 -22.30
C TYR A 569 7.75 44.37 -23.59
N SER A 570 9.06 44.21 -23.49
CA SER A 570 9.94 43.98 -24.63
C SER A 570 10.79 42.75 -24.33
N ASP A 571 10.64 41.70 -25.14
CA ASP A 571 11.38 40.44 -25.05
C ASP A 571 11.35 39.78 -23.66
N GLY A 572 10.18 39.85 -23.02
CA GLY A 572 9.92 39.27 -21.70
C GLY A 572 10.26 40.16 -20.50
N GLN A 573 10.84 41.33 -20.71
CA GLN A 573 11.13 42.32 -19.65
C GLN A 573 10.13 43.47 -19.67
N LEU A 574 9.73 43.98 -18.51
CA LEU A 574 8.83 45.12 -18.38
C LEU A 574 9.56 46.38 -18.89
N ASN A 575 9.07 46.92 -20.00
CA ASN A 575 9.68 48.03 -20.71
C ASN A 575 8.59 48.86 -21.39
N GLY A 576 8.19 49.94 -20.73
CA GLY A 576 7.08 50.81 -21.09
C GLY A 576 6.14 51.07 -19.90
N ARG A 577 4.89 51.43 -20.21
CA ARG A 577 3.91 51.80 -19.18
C ARG A 577 3.41 50.57 -18.43
N LYS A 578 3.30 50.68 -17.10
CA LYS A 578 2.56 49.80 -16.20
C LYS A 578 1.47 50.63 -15.53
N ALA A 579 0.23 50.20 -15.66
CA ALA A 579 -0.89 50.83 -14.99
C ALA A 579 -1.83 49.77 -14.40
N LEU A 580 -2.33 50.04 -13.19
CA LEU A 580 -3.27 49.17 -12.46
C LEU A 580 -4.50 49.99 -12.06
N TRP A 581 -5.66 49.37 -12.11
CA TRP A 581 -6.94 49.99 -11.78
C TRP A 581 -7.70 49.15 -10.76
N HIS A 582 -8.57 49.81 -9.99
CA HIS A 582 -9.54 49.15 -9.12
C HIS A 582 -10.70 48.56 -9.93
N ILE A 583 -11.46 47.64 -9.34
CA ILE A 583 -12.65 47.06 -9.98
C ILE A 583 -13.71 48.12 -10.34
N ASP A 584 -13.73 49.24 -9.61
CA ASP A 584 -14.62 50.39 -9.89
C ASP A 584 -14.10 51.32 -11.01
N GLY A 585 -12.94 51.00 -11.60
CA GLY A 585 -12.39 51.68 -12.78
C GLY A 585 -11.46 52.86 -12.50
N PHE A 586 -11.23 53.25 -11.24
CA PHE A 586 -10.24 54.29 -10.92
C PHE A 586 -8.80 53.75 -10.88
N LEU A 587 -7.85 54.60 -11.25
CA LEU A 587 -6.42 54.27 -11.35
C LEU A 587 -5.78 54.11 -9.96
N ILE A 588 -5.10 52.99 -9.71
CA ILE A 588 -4.38 52.70 -8.46
C ILE A 588 -2.89 52.95 -8.62
N GLU A 589 -2.31 52.58 -9.76
CA GLU A 589 -0.87 52.72 -10.01
C GLU A 589 -0.65 53.14 -11.46
N ASP A 590 0.28 54.05 -11.72
CA ASP A 590 0.77 54.36 -13.07
C ASP A 590 2.25 54.71 -13.03
N ALA A 591 3.03 54.00 -13.83
CA ALA A 591 4.49 54.11 -13.86
C ALA A 591 5.02 53.74 -15.24
N TYR A 592 6.21 54.23 -15.56
CA TYR A 592 6.95 53.85 -16.74
C TYR A 592 8.21 53.09 -16.34
N TYR A 593 8.54 52.02 -17.07
CA TYR A 593 9.65 51.12 -16.78
C TYR A 593 10.60 51.05 -17.97
N ILE A 594 11.90 50.96 -17.70
CA ILE A 594 12.95 50.67 -18.67
C ILE A 594 13.76 49.50 -18.12
N ALA A 595 13.76 48.36 -18.82
CA ALA A 595 14.45 47.14 -18.41
C ALA A 595 14.18 46.77 -16.94
N ASP A 596 12.89 46.58 -16.61
CA ASP A 596 12.36 46.21 -15.29
C ASP A 596 12.56 47.25 -14.17
N LYS A 597 13.13 48.44 -14.46
CA LYS A 597 13.33 49.52 -13.49
C LYS A 597 12.40 50.69 -13.77
N ILE A 598 11.78 51.23 -12.73
CA ILE A 598 10.93 52.42 -12.85
C ILE A 598 11.75 53.65 -13.28
N ASP A 599 11.27 54.39 -14.26
CA ASP A 599 11.93 55.57 -14.81
C ASP A 599 10.87 56.63 -15.18
N GLY A 600 11.00 57.83 -14.62
CA GLY A 600 10.01 58.89 -14.73
C GLY A 600 9.02 58.94 -13.56
N LYS A 601 7.82 59.46 -13.84
CA LYS A 601 6.78 59.71 -12.84
C LYS A 601 6.08 58.41 -12.44
N HIS A 602 5.97 58.19 -11.14
CA HIS A 602 5.18 57.14 -10.50
C HIS A 602 4.01 57.76 -9.74
N LEU A 603 2.80 57.31 -10.05
CA LEU A 603 1.60 57.61 -9.30
C LEU A 603 1.16 56.33 -8.57
N LEU A 604 0.84 56.47 -7.28
CA LEU A 604 0.31 55.38 -6.46
C LEU A 604 -0.82 55.90 -5.54
N LEU A 605 -2.00 55.28 -5.62
CA LEU A 605 -3.10 55.47 -4.69
C LEU A 605 -3.04 54.40 -3.60
N GLN A 606 -2.82 54.83 -2.36
CA GLN A 606 -2.77 53.93 -1.22
C GLN A 606 -4.18 53.53 -0.74
N PRO A 607 -4.35 52.39 -0.04
CA PRO A 607 -5.64 51.95 0.49
C PRO A 607 -6.33 52.95 1.44
N ASN A 608 -5.57 53.84 2.09
CA ASN A 608 -6.08 54.92 2.93
C ASN A 608 -6.58 56.15 2.13
N GLY A 609 -6.56 56.08 0.79
CA GLY A 609 -6.98 57.14 -0.12
C GLY A 609 -5.91 58.20 -0.41
N ARG A 610 -4.70 58.10 0.16
CA ARG A 610 -3.60 59.03 -0.14
C ARG A 610 -3.01 58.75 -1.52
N GLU A 611 -2.82 59.80 -2.30
CA GLU A 611 -2.12 59.73 -3.58
C GLU A 611 -0.66 60.12 -3.39
N ILE A 612 0.25 59.30 -3.88
CA ILE A 612 1.69 59.55 -3.86
C ILE A 612 2.16 59.75 -5.30
N ILE A 613 2.90 60.83 -5.52
CA ILE A 613 3.62 61.11 -6.76
C ILE A 613 5.11 61.13 -6.46
N SER A 614 5.86 60.22 -7.07
CA SER A 614 7.31 60.09 -6.93
C SER A 614 7.97 60.08 -8.29
N ASN A 615 9.09 60.78 -8.47
CA ASN A 615 9.90 60.66 -9.68
C ASN A 615 11.09 59.72 -9.47
N TYR A 616 11.40 58.92 -10.48
CA TYR A 616 12.51 57.98 -10.50
C TYR A 616 13.39 58.17 -11.72
N ARG A 617 14.65 57.78 -11.60
CA ARG A 617 15.59 57.60 -12.72
C ARG A 617 16.33 56.28 -12.51
N ASN A 618 16.20 55.35 -13.47
CA ASN A 618 16.78 54.00 -13.43
C ASN A 618 16.54 53.27 -12.09
N GLY A 619 15.32 53.37 -11.55
CA GLY A 619 14.90 52.72 -10.30
C GLY A 619 15.28 53.46 -9.01
N VAL A 620 15.98 54.60 -9.09
CA VAL A 620 16.36 55.43 -7.92
C VAL A 620 15.49 56.68 -7.88
N GLN A 621 14.99 57.06 -6.71
CA GLN A 621 14.12 58.23 -6.55
C GLN A 621 14.92 59.52 -6.84
N GLU A 622 14.45 60.30 -7.82
CA GLU A 622 15.13 61.47 -8.38
C GLU A 622 14.09 62.49 -8.84
N GLY A 623 13.94 63.59 -8.10
CA GLY A 623 13.01 64.67 -8.41
C GLY A 623 11.93 64.88 -7.36
N ILE A 624 10.78 65.37 -7.81
CA ILE A 624 9.64 65.75 -6.98
C ILE A 624 9.07 64.52 -6.25
N TYR A 625 8.72 64.73 -4.98
CA TYR A 625 7.97 63.79 -4.15
C TYR A 625 6.80 64.51 -3.49
N GLN A 626 5.59 64.05 -3.74
CA GLN A 626 4.36 64.67 -3.24
C GLN A 626 3.42 63.61 -2.69
N ILE A 627 2.82 63.88 -1.53
CA ILE A 627 1.72 63.10 -0.96
C ILE A 627 0.51 64.02 -0.92
N TYR A 628 -0.64 63.54 -1.36
CA TYR A 628 -1.92 64.25 -1.26
C TYR A 628 -2.84 63.55 -0.27
N TYR A 629 -3.63 64.34 0.45
CA TYR A 629 -4.77 63.83 1.22
C TYR A 629 -5.82 63.22 0.28
N PRO A 630 -6.67 62.30 0.78
CA PRO A 630 -7.89 61.92 0.08
C PRO A 630 -8.68 63.18 -0.29
N PRO A 631 -9.18 63.30 -1.54
CA PRO A 631 -9.90 64.49 -1.97
C PRO A 631 -11.07 64.81 -1.04
N SER A 632 -11.05 66.00 -0.43
CA SER A 632 -12.15 66.47 0.42
C SER A 632 -13.21 67.15 -0.43
N SER A 633 -14.49 66.98 -0.08
CA SER A 633 -15.60 67.70 -0.71
C SER A 633 -15.53 69.22 -0.47
N VAL A 634 -14.82 69.65 0.58
CA VAL A 634 -14.70 71.07 0.98
C VAL A 634 -13.48 71.72 0.33
N PHE A 635 -12.31 71.07 0.40
CA PHE A 635 -11.03 71.67 -0.01
C PHE A 635 -10.44 71.10 -1.31
N GLY A 636 -11.05 70.05 -1.87
CA GLY A 636 -10.55 69.39 -3.06
C GLY A 636 -9.24 68.63 -2.82
N LYS A 637 -8.32 68.70 -3.79
CA LYS A 637 -7.04 67.98 -3.77
C LYS A 637 -5.94 68.83 -3.12
N ILE A 638 -5.59 68.47 -1.89
CA ILE A 638 -4.61 69.18 -1.07
C ILE A 638 -3.38 68.30 -0.83
N LYS A 639 -2.18 68.90 -0.94
CA LYS A 639 -0.93 68.23 -0.59
C LYS A 639 -0.90 68.00 0.92
N ALA A 640 -0.49 66.82 1.37
CA ALA A 640 -0.11 66.56 2.75
C ALA A 640 1.39 66.83 2.96
N LEU A 641 2.21 66.53 1.95
CA LEU A 641 3.65 66.70 1.98
C LEU A 641 4.18 66.97 0.58
N GLU A 642 5.17 67.86 0.47
CA GLU A 642 6.01 67.94 -0.72
C GLU A 642 7.48 68.10 -0.39
N GLY A 643 8.33 67.57 -1.26
CA GLY A 643 9.78 67.71 -1.18
C GLY A 643 10.46 67.20 -2.43
N PHE A 644 11.79 67.12 -2.36
CA PHE A 644 12.62 66.73 -3.49
C PHE A 644 13.63 65.67 -3.07
N PHE A 645 13.85 64.69 -3.93
CA PHE A 645 14.85 63.64 -3.74
C PHE A 645 15.95 63.76 -4.78
N LYS A 646 17.19 63.51 -4.35
CA LYS A 646 18.37 63.44 -5.20
C LYS A 646 19.17 62.20 -4.86
N ASN A 647 19.39 61.31 -5.83
CA ASN A 647 20.02 60.00 -5.63
C ASN A 647 19.40 59.18 -4.50
N GLY A 648 18.07 59.21 -4.36
CA GLY A 648 17.35 58.50 -3.31
C GLY A 648 17.38 59.13 -1.91
N LEU A 649 18.00 60.31 -1.75
CA LEU A 649 18.09 61.03 -0.48
C LEU A 649 17.26 62.33 -0.52
N LYS A 650 16.66 62.72 0.61
CA LYS A 650 15.97 64.01 0.74
C LYS A 650 16.94 65.18 0.49
N GLU A 651 16.54 66.14 -0.32
CA GLU A 651 17.35 67.31 -0.70
C GLU A 651 16.44 68.54 -0.84
N GLY A 652 16.81 69.66 -0.23
CA GLY A 652 16.01 70.89 -0.22
C GLY A 652 14.89 70.90 0.83
N GLU A 653 13.91 71.79 0.65
CA GLU A 653 12.80 71.98 1.58
C GLU A 653 11.77 70.84 1.47
N PHE A 654 11.42 70.25 2.61
CA PHE A 654 10.24 69.41 2.77
C PHE A 654 9.18 70.19 3.53
N THR A 655 8.02 70.37 2.92
CA THR A 655 6.91 71.12 3.49
C THR A 655 5.74 70.18 3.78
N GLU A 656 5.18 70.28 4.98
CA GLU A 656 3.97 69.58 5.40
C GLU A 656 2.80 70.56 5.52
N TYR A 657 1.62 70.10 5.12
CA TYR A 657 0.39 70.87 5.14
C TYR A 657 -0.69 70.10 5.90
N ASN A 658 -1.65 70.82 6.48
CA ASN A 658 -2.87 70.21 7.01
C ASN A 658 -3.92 70.01 5.92
N GLU A 659 -5.06 69.40 6.26
CA GLU A 659 -6.16 69.10 5.32
C GLU A 659 -6.82 70.35 4.70
N ALA A 660 -6.65 71.52 5.32
CA ALA A 660 -7.11 72.80 4.77
C ALA A 660 -6.11 73.43 3.77
N GLY A 661 -4.92 72.84 3.61
CA GLY A 661 -3.85 73.34 2.75
C GLY A 661 -2.95 74.39 3.42
N THR A 662 -3.10 74.60 4.72
CA THR A 662 -2.21 75.48 5.50
C THR A 662 -0.89 74.76 5.77
N LYS A 663 0.23 75.42 5.52
CA LYS A 663 1.57 74.93 5.89
C LYS A 663 1.65 74.78 7.42
N ILE A 664 2.01 73.59 7.89
CA ILE A 664 2.15 73.28 9.33
C ILE A 664 3.58 72.96 9.73
N ALA A 665 4.42 72.52 8.80
CA ALA A 665 5.85 72.36 9.05
C ALA A 665 6.68 72.58 7.78
N SER A 666 7.94 72.99 7.96
CA SER A 666 8.96 72.99 6.93
C SER A 666 10.30 72.57 7.50
N THR A 667 11.08 71.80 6.74
CA THR A 667 12.44 71.42 7.14
C THR A 667 13.32 71.26 5.90
N PHE A 668 14.50 71.89 5.91
CA PHE A 668 15.47 71.75 4.83
C PHE A 668 16.40 70.54 5.05
N TYR A 669 16.68 69.82 3.98
CA TYR A 669 17.55 68.65 3.96
C TYR A 669 18.70 68.82 2.96
N LYS A 670 19.84 68.20 3.26
CA LYS A 670 20.98 68.09 2.34
C LYS A 670 21.58 66.70 2.47
N LYS A 671 21.61 65.94 1.36
CA LYS A 671 22.05 64.53 1.34
C LYS A 671 21.34 63.66 2.40
N GLY A 672 20.04 63.88 2.61
CA GLY A 672 19.21 63.08 3.51
C GLY A 672 19.19 63.53 4.97
N LEU A 673 20.08 64.44 5.40
CA LEU A 673 20.17 64.97 6.76
C LEU A 673 19.54 66.36 6.83
N GLN A 674 18.92 66.74 7.95
CA GLN A 674 18.40 68.09 8.21
C GLN A 674 19.56 69.10 8.17
N HIS A 675 19.42 70.13 7.34
CA HIS A 675 20.45 71.11 7.08
C HIS A 675 19.84 72.40 6.54
N GLY A 676 19.87 73.46 7.35
CA GLY A 676 19.21 74.74 7.10
C GLY A 676 18.00 74.94 8.03
N PRO A 677 17.10 75.87 7.69
CA PRO A 677 16.00 76.25 8.56
C PRO A 677 14.93 75.15 8.68
N ALA A 678 14.33 75.08 9.87
CA ALA A 678 13.12 74.34 10.16
C ALA A 678 12.10 75.28 10.79
N THR A 679 10.83 75.12 10.44
CA THR A 679 9.76 75.99 10.91
C THR A 679 8.52 75.16 11.20
N LEU A 680 7.93 75.37 12.37
CA LEU A 680 6.66 74.81 12.79
C LEU A 680 5.61 75.92 12.83
N TYR A 681 4.44 75.64 12.24
CA TYR A 681 3.32 76.56 12.18
C TYR A 681 2.11 75.94 12.89
N GLY A 682 1.23 76.78 13.42
CA GLY A 682 -0.07 76.36 13.94
C GLY A 682 -1.05 76.04 12.82
N ASN A 683 -2.21 75.47 13.18
CA ASN A 683 -3.24 75.07 12.22
C ASN A 683 -3.79 76.22 11.36
N GLU A 684 -3.68 77.46 11.84
CA GLU A 684 -4.09 78.69 11.15
C GLU A 684 -2.92 79.39 10.42
N GLY A 685 -1.73 78.80 10.42
CA GLY A 685 -0.56 79.30 9.71
C GLY A 685 0.29 80.33 10.47
N HIS A 686 -0.05 80.64 11.72
CA HIS A 686 0.81 81.45 12.59
C HIS A 686 2.08 80.67 12.98
N LEU A 687 3.21 81.36 13.13
CA LEU A 687 4.47 80.73 13.54
C LEU A 687 4.35 80.18 14.98
N ILE A 688 4.83 78.96 15.20
CA ILE A 688 4.98 78.36 16.53
C ILE A 688 6.45 78.35 16.94
N SER A 689 7.32 77.84 16.06
CA SER A 689 8.75 77.73 16.34
C SER A 689 9.57 77.77 15.06
N THR A 690 10.78 78.33 15.13
CA THR A 690 11.79 78.27 14.07
C THR A 690 13.11 77.84 14.69
N ALA A 691 13.86 77.02 13.97
CA ALA A 691 15.18 76.55 14.36
C ALA A 691 16.06 76.38 13.12
N GLU A 692 17.36 76.26 13.30
CA GLU A 692 18.29 75.95 12.23
C GLU A 692 19.03 74.65 12.57
N PHE A 693 19.22 73.81 11.57
CA PHE A 693 19.88 72.52 11.69
C PHE A 693 21.16 72.48 10.86
N GLN A 694 22.20 71.83 11.38
CA GLN A 694 23.40 71.49 10.64
C GLN A 694 23.71 70.01 10.84
N GLN A 695 23.46 69.19 9.80
CA GLN A 695 23.71 67.74 9.83
C GLN A 695 22.95 67.05 10.98
N ASP A 696 21.62 67.22 10.98
CA ASP A 696 20.68 66.70 11.99
C ASP A 696 20.79 67.29 13.41
N LYS A 697 21.71 68.22 13.65
CA LYS A 697 21.86 68.88 14.95
C LYS A 697 21.33 70.31 14.94
N LEU A 698 20.68 70.75 16.01
CA LEU A 698 20.29 72.14 16.21
C LEU A 698 21.54 73.04 16.32
N GLU A 699 21.58 74.08 15.52
CA GLU A 699 22.70 75.02 15.40
C GLU A 699 22.15 76.44 15.19
N GLY A 700 22.69 77.44 15.87
CA GLY A 700 22.24 78.83 15.74
C GLY A 700 21.08 79.20 16.68
N ILE A 701 20.27 80.20 16.32
CA ILE A 701 19.22 80.72 17.21
C ILE A 701 17.87 80.08 16.85
N ALA A 702 17.22 79.47 17.84
CA ALA A 702 15.83 79.03 17.75
C ALA A 702 14.90 80.06 18.42
N TYR A 703 13.73 80.24 17.83
CA TYR A 703 12.69 81.14 18.31
C TYR A 703 11.39 80.38 18.50
N ASP A 704 10.74 80.54 19.65
CA ASP A 704 9.34 80.18 19.86
C ASP A 704 8.49 81.45 19.85
N TYR A 705 7.26 81.35 19.36
CA TYR A 705 6.38 82.49 19.16
C TYR A 705 5.07 82.33 19.95
N PHE A 706 4.50 83.46 20.38
CA PHE A 706 3.13 83.53 20.84
C PHE A 706 2.16 83.51 19.64
N PRO A 707 0.87 83.16 19.84
CA PRO A 707 -0.13 83.21 18.76
C PRO A 707 -0.31 84.59 18.11
N ASN A 708 0.09 85.67 18.78
CA ASN A 708 0.06 87.04 18.23
C ASN A 708 1.27 87.38 17.35
N GLY A 709 2.21 86.44 17.15
CA GLY A 709 3.42 86.61 16.34
C GLY A 709 4.63 87.20 17.08
N ASN A 710 4.47 87.66 18.33
CA ASN A 710 5.60 88.10 19.13
C ASN A 710 6.43 86.90 19.59
N ILE A 711 7.75 87.06 19.65
CA ILE A 711 8.66 86.04 20.18
C ILE A 711 8.29 85.79 21.64
N SER A 712 8.09 84.52 22.02
CA SER A 712 7.89 84.09 23.41
C SER A 712 9.19 83.61 24.04
N ARG A 713 10.10 83.05 23.22
CA ARG A 713 11.40 82.55 23.64
C ARG A 713 12.41 82.61 22.50
N GLN A 714 13.64 82.94 22.82
CA GLN A 714 14.80 82.93 21.94
C GLN A 714 15.92 82.18 22.66
N VAL A 715 16.54 81.19 22.02
CA VAL A 715 17.64 80.41 22.60
C VAL A 715 18.66 80.08 21.52
N ARG A 716 19.95 80.16 21.83
CA ARG A 716 21.02 79.75 20.93
C ARG A 716 21.47 78.33 21.25
N PHE A 717 21.69 77.55 20.20
CA PHE A 717 22.18 76.18 20.21
C PHE A 717 23.50 76.07 19.44
N HIS A 718 24.36 75.18 19.90
CA HIS A 718 25.51 74.68 19.16
C HIS A 718 25.59 73.17 19.38
N ASN A 719 25.58 72.39 18.31
CA ASN A 719 25.58 70.92 18.38
C ASN A 719 24.53 70.34 19.35
N ASP A 720 23.26 70.76 19.25
CA ASP A 720 22.13 70.37 20.11
C ASP A 720 22.16 70.89 21.57
N GLU A 721 23.26 71.47 22.02
CA GLU A 721 23.40 72.01 23.37
C GLU A 721 23.09 73.51 23.40
N LYS A 722 22.43 74.00 24.46
CA LYS A 722 22.20 75.44 24.65
C LYS A 722 23.53 76.17 24.88
N GLU A 723 23.76 77.26 24.17
CA GLU A 723 24.97 78.07 24.28
C GLU A 723 24.62 79.57 24.23
N GLY A 724 25.13 80.35 25.18
CA GLY A 724 24.83 81.78 25.29
C GLY A 724 23.49 82.09 25.97
N GLU A 725 22.88 83.23 25.63
CA GLU A 725 21.66 83.71 26.30
C GLU A 725 20.39 83.03 25.75
N GLU A 726 19.58 82.49 26.66
CA GLU A 726 18.17 82.16 26.48
C GLU A 726 17.31 83.29 27.06
N THR A 727 16.51 83.91 26.21
CA THR A 727 15.62 85.02 26.59
C THR A 727 14.18 84.58 26.40
N THR A 728 13.34 84.74 27.43
CA THR A 728 11.88 84.62 27.28
C THR A 728 11.24 86.00 27.38
N PHE A 729 10.08 86.16 26.77
CA PHE A 729 9.38 87.43 26.66
C PHE A 729 7.93 87.29 27.12
N PHE A 730 7.35 88.39 27.59
CA PHE A 730 5.92 88.52 27.79
C PHE A 730 5.20 88.77 26.46
N ARG A 731 3.88 88.60 26.42
CA ARG A 731 3.07 88.84 25.20
C ARG A 731 3.20 90.25 24.63
N ASN A 732 3.56 91.22 25.47
CA ASN A 732 3.79 92.63 25.10
C ASN A 732 5.20 92.89 24.51
N GLY A 733 6.05 91.85 24.39
CA GLY A 733 7.41 91.94 23.83
C GLY A 733 8.48 92.36 24.84
N LYS A 734 8.13 92.71 26.09
CA LYS A 734 9.12 92.96 27.14
C LYS A 734 9.76 91.67 27.60
N THR A 735 11.05 91.72 27.93
CA THR A 735 11.80 90.58 28.48
C THR A 735 11.18 90.09 29.78
N ALA A 736 10.96 88.79 29.87
CA ALA A 736 10.48 88.09 31.06
C ALA A 736 11.65 87.44 31.80
N THR A 737 12.49 86.67 31.11
CA THR A 737 13.71 86.09 31.70
C THR A 737 14.88 86.13 30.73
N ILE A 738 16.10 86.21 31.28
CA ILE A 738 17.35 85.93 30.58
C ILE A 738 18.09 84.87 31.41
N ASN A 739 18.54 83.80 30.78
CA ASN A 739 19.41 82.78 31.37
C ASN A 739 20.61 82.57 30.46
N THR A 740 21.82 82.58 31.01
CA THR A 740 23.03 82.32 30.22
C THR A 740 23.43 80.85 30.34
N PHE A 741 23.83 80.20 29.25
CA PHE A 741 24.20 78.80 29.15
C PHE A 741 25.59 78.60 28.52
N GLU A 742 26.31 77.58 28.96
CA GLU A 742 27.56 77.09 28.35
C GLU A 742 27.52 75.55 28.36
N ASN A 743 27.67 74.91 27.20
CA ASN A 743 27.56 73.44 27.04
C ASN A 743 26.30 72.84 27.69
N GLY A 744 25.14 73.49 27.44
CA GLY A 744 23.84 73.04 27.94
C GLY A 744 23.53 73.35 29.41
N LYS A 745 24.49 73.86 30.19
CA LYS A 745 24.33 74.16 31.63
C LYS A 745 24.24 75.65 31.89
N LYS A 746 23.46 76.09 32.88
CA LYS A 746 23.36 77.50 33.28
C LYS A 746 24.72 78.00 33.78
N GLN A 747 25.20 79.09 33.19
CA GLN A 747 26.53 79.63 33.38
C GLN A 747 26.49 81.16 33.26
N GLY A 748 26.78 81.88 34.34
CA GLY A 748 26.74 83.34 34.38
C GLY A 748 25.38 83.91 34.80
N PRO A 749 25.04 85.14 34.38
CA PRO A 749 23.90 85.87 34.91
C PRO A 749 22.57 85.28 34.44
N SER A 750 21.60 85.30 35.35
CA SER A 750 20.20 84.99 35.13
C SER A 750 19.36 86.11 35.72
N LYS A 751 18.35 86.58 34.99
CA LYS A 751 17.50 87.70 35.38
C LYS A 751 16.04 87.41 35.05
N GLU A 752 15.13 87.91 35.87
CA GLU A 752 13.69 87.80 35.70
C GLU A 752 13.00 89.13 36.02
N TRP A 753 12.05 89.53 35.19
CA TRP A 753 11.27 90.76 35.28
C TRP A 753 9.78 90.46 35.35
N ASN A 754 8.98 91.40 35.86
CA ASN A 754 7.53 91.36 35.73
C ASN A 754 7.04 92.01 34.41
N GLU A 755 5.75 91.86 34.09
CA GLU A 755 5.15 92.40 32.84
C GLU A 755 5.31 93.92 32.67
N ASN A 756 5.52 94.67 33.76
CA ASN A 756 5.75 96.11 33.73
C ASN A 756 7.21 96.47 33.38
N GLY A 757 8.13 95.51 33.40
CA GLY A 757 9.57 95.71 33.16
C GLY A 757 10.39 95.94 34.42
N VAL A 758 9.83 95.67 35.60
CA VAL A 758 10.54 95.78 36.88
C VAL A 758 11.29 94.48 37.15
N LEU A 759 12.59 94.56 37.44
CA LEU A 759 13.44 93.41 37.79
C LEU A 759 12.94 92.79 39.10
N LEU A 760 12.61 91.51 39.08
CA LEU A 760 12.14 90.73 40.23
C LEU A 760 13.25 89.87 40.84
N PHE A 761 14.15 89.37 39.99
CA PHE A 761 15.19 88.46 40.42
C PHE A 761 16.41 88.57 39.53
N GLU A 762 17.59 88.56 40.14
CA GLU A 762 18.85 88.35 39.45
C GLU A 762 19.74 87.37 40.23
N ALA A 763 20.48 86.57 39.50
CA ALA A 763 21.29 85.49 40.01
C ALA A 763 22.51 85.26 39.12
N SER A 764 23.52 84.59 39.65
CA SER A 764 24.65 84.08 38.88
C SER A 764 24.80 82.57 39.11
N TYR A 765 25.11 81.84 38.05
CA TYR A 765 25.27 80.38 38.07
C TYR A 765 26.65 79.98 37.57
N LEU A 766 27.15 78.83 38.03
CA LEU A 766 28.35 78.19 37.51
C LEU A 766 28.03 76.70 37.33
N ALA A 767 27.96 76.22 36.09
CA ALA A 767 27.60 74.85 35.75
C ALA A 767 26.34 74.32 36.48
N ASP A 768 25.21 75.04 36.33
CA ASP A 768 23.90 74.82 36.98
C ASP A 768 23.82 75.09 38.49
N GLN A 769 24.94 75.30 39.17
CA GLN A 769 24.96 75.58 40.61
C GLN A 769 24.84 77.08 40.88
N ARG A 770 24.14 77.46 41.96
CA ARG A 770 24.07 78.86 42.40
C ARG A 770 25.47 79.35 42.80
N HIS A 771 25.99 80.38 42.14
CA HIS A 771 27.35 80.87 42.34
C HIS A 771 27.42 82.39 42.08
N GLY A 772 27.62 83.19 43.12
CA GLY A 772 27.59 84.65 43.10
C GLY A 772 26.37 85.23 43.83
N SER A 773 25.98 86.45 43.49
CA SER A 773 24.87 87.16 44.15
C SER A 773 23.51 86.70 43.63
N PHE A 774 22.55 86.54 44.54
CA PHE A 774 21.15 86.21 44.30
C PHE A 774 20.30 87.27 44.98
N THR A 775 19.69 88.12 44.16
CA THR A 775 18.92 89.27 44.62
C THR A 775 17.48 89.11 44.19
N LYS A 776 16.55 89.23 45.14
CA LYS A 776 15.10 89.26 44.89
C LYS A 776 14.55 90.63 45.23
N TYR A 777 13.62 91.09 44.40
CA TYR A 777 12.90 92.34 44.54
C TYR A 777 11.39 92.08 44.60
N ASP A 778 10.63 93.01 45.16
CA ASP A 778 9.17 92.97 45.11
C ASP A 778 8.64 93.48 43.76
N SER A 779 7.32 93.47 43.60
CA SER A 779 6.66 93.88 42.35
C SER A 779 6.84 95.37 42.00
N GLN A 780 7.39 96.19 42.90
CA GLN A 780 7.71 97.61 42.69
C GLN A 780 9.23 97.87 42.57
N GLY A 781 10.06 96.83 42.60
CA GLY A 781 11.51 96.92 42.45
C GLY A 781 12.25 97.22 43.75
N LYS A 782 11.58 97.10 44.90
CA LYS A 782 12.23 97.25 46.21
C LYS A 782 12.91 95.94 46.60
N LEU A 783 14.15 96.03 47.09
CA LEU A 783 14.93 94.88 47.54
C LEU A 783 14.20 94.10 48.64
N LEU A 784 14.00 92.80 48.43
CA LEU A 784 13.43 91.87 49.41
C LEU A 784 14.50 91.04 50.12
N SER A 785 15.47 90.52 49.36
CA SER A 785 16.54 89.68 49.90
C SER A 785 17.73 89.68 48.95
N GLN A 786 18.93 89.75 49.50
CA GLN A 786 20.18 89.53 48.76
C GLN A 786 21.01 88.49 49.51
N HIS A 787 21.48 87.48 48.80
CA HIS A 787 22.31 86.41 49.34
C HIS A 787 23.48 86.15 48.39
N THR A 788 24.62 85.72 48.91
CA THR A 788 25.74 85.27 48.09
C THR A 788 25.86 83.75 48.21
N TYR A 789 26.13 83.07 47.10
CA TYR A 789 26.29 81.62 47.06
C TYR A 789 27.65 81.24 46.46
N ALA A 790 28.25 80.17 46.96
CA ALA A 790 29.34 79.48 46.30
C ALA A 790 28.95 78.00 46.15
N ASN A 791 28.74 77.55 44.91
CA ASN A 791 28.40 76.17 44.58
C ASN A 791 27.20 75.64 45.41
N ASP A 792 26.07 76.35 45.31
CA ASP A 792 24.81 76.09 46.03
C ASP A 792 24.80 76.28 47.55
N GLN A 793 25.94 76.58 48.18
CA GLN A 793 26.00 76.92 49.60
C GLN A 793 25.92 78.42 49.80
N ARG A 794 25.03 78.86 50.71
CA ARG A 794 24.89 80.28 51.07
C ARG A 794 26.07 80.71 51.93
N ILE A 795 26.72 81.79 51.53
CA ILE A 795 27.80 82.45 52.27
C ILE A 795 27.32 83.86 52.69
N GLU A 796 27.81 84.35 53.82
CA GLU A 796 27.41 85.65 54.39
C GLU A 796 27.79 86.84 53.51
#